data_AF-A0A448UY69-F1
#
_entry.id   AF-A0A448UY69-F1
#
_cell.length_a   1.000
_cell.length_b   1.000
_cell.length_c   1.000
_cell.angle_alpha   90.00
_cell.angle_beta   90.00
_cell.angle_gamma   90.00
#
_symmetry.space_group_name_H-M   'P 1'
#
loop_
_entity.id
_entity.type
_entity.pdbx_description
1 polymer ?
#
loop_
_entity_poly.entity_id
_entity_poly.type
_entity_poly.pdbx_seq_one_letter_code
_entity_poly.pdbx_strand_id
1 'polypeptide(L)'
;MFHALFTNLVKHERDHVRQTIQNFEYAGTNRLEDLVDLLTGELTERLLNFYMRPLVAHIKKVSAQGLLQGETPEERYEDYCRRWYEDFQDDFYASYPLLQHVHTTIVDQFYIAVSEIFERVQAHESDIRKLLGVTDSDPLNLESFVLAGDRHNGGRTGCMLIFQQGTVVYKPRSVEGEQAYYNIIQKLAAYSAPATRAARVVVGDGYGFMEFIEPEETDFSSKDFLESSGRLAALLYALQGKDMHEENLIPSADGPTPIDLETILHPIYIMSEEDEEIPVPGIFSLKARGISTSALLPTRVRRSDPSQGYVDIGFIQGEQGANPFRNMAIQRPFRDDAVAQFVSSEVQTEEADKDEQSDPAEEEKQRMSEAARADAFASGFAQMYRWICENRQIVLEIVRTECAGITLRAVLQPTMYYGQLLRMLGNPEALASEDVFTTIMFRTAAFGPKRPLELIVAEVESLWQLDIPFFKHRTDSSEILSLHETAATGVSVQKNALEETLSHITDMNESDLKDQLNQIWNAFASPYPANTLVPQPADAWRGRNNLQSEQDFSSKVADYLVARLYPGLAEKSPWTWVAPTPGTQQQHTGAWDTAVLGLDLYSGSLGPALSLAQAAHTLESAEYAQAAHRVFDPIADAVFSEDSFPIAPEEARDAALMGEPGIAFALAGAAECLNDPRLKEAAAVLGDRSAERLAQAEHPSPDYLTGQVGAAALLLGYDLADDREALLGVLDRHAQDIIDGRLEEEWWSHSGFAHGISASIFALSRWNQQMPSSERAQHSVKILLDRLREFDNGESWESQISGQGSRNGVWCHGTAGISLALAAVQVWMPELSARADLERAVHHALHEGTGRNLTYCHGDMGTLDILEWVVNHVPDLPDADKIRDVLENGYSTSLLQKTLDDKSVRYSLTPSYMVGTSGVLSWLTRRIGGTRLYTPIIPDSTEA
;
A
#
# COMPACT_ATOMS: atom_id res chain seq x y z
N MET A 1 -5.52 -27.27 -26.37
CA MET A 1 -6.70 -27.09 -27.26
C MET A 1 -6.23 -26.48 -28.58
N PHE A 2 -6.89 -26.76 -29.72
CA PHE A 2 -6.54 -26.29 -31.08
C PHE A 2 -5.11 -26.56 -31.59
N HIS A 3 -4.34 -27.44 -30.92
CA HIS A 3 -2.93 -27.67 -31.21
C HIS A 3 -2.66 -27.97 -32.70
N ALA A 4 -3.45 -28.85 -33.33
CA ALA A 4 -3.28 -29.20 -34.73
C ALA A 4 -3.49 -28.02 -35.71
N LEU A 5 -4.33 -27.04 -35.34
CA LEU A 5 -4.49 -25.82 -36.12
C LEU A 5 -3.24 -24.94 -36.02
N PHE A 6 -2.74 -24.75 -34.80
CA PHE A 6 -1.54 -23.95 -34.56
C PHE A 6 -0.28 -24.57 -35.13
N THR A 7 -0.07 -25.88 -34.99
CA THR A 7 1.10 -26.57 -35.55
C THR A 7 1.26 -26.30 -37.05
N ASN A 8 0.13 -26.22 -37.76
CA ASN A 8 0.12 -25.88 -39.18
C ASN A 8 0.33 -24.38 -39.43
N LEU A 9 -0.21 -23.51 -38.57
CA LEU A 9 0.02 -22.06 -38.62
C LEU A 9 1.51 -21.72 -38.48
N VAL A 10 2.23 -22.38 -37.56
CA VAL A 10 3.67 -22.14 -37.31
C VAL A 10 4.58 -23.02 -38.15
N LYS A 11 4.04 -23.84 -39.06
CA LYS A 11 4.83 -24.80 -39.84
C LYS A 11 5.86 -24.09 -40.73
N HIS A 12 5.46 -23.01 -41.38
CA HIS A 12 6.35 -22.20 -42.21
C HIS A 12 7.40 -21.47 -41.37
N GLU A 13 7.03 -21.11 -40.14
CA GLU A 13 7.93 -20.46 -39.20
C GLU A 13 9.03 -21.42 -38.69
N ARG A 14 8.71 -22.71 -38.52
CA ARG A 14 9.68 -23.75 -38.14
C ARG A 14 10.85 -23.84 -39.12
N ASP A 15 10.58 -23.79 -40.43
CA ASP A 15 11.64 -23.89 -41.44
C ASP A 15 12.56 -22.66 -41.42
N HIS A 16 12.01 -21.47 -41.16
CA HIS A 16 12.79 -20.25 -40.97
C HIS A 16 13.63 -20.30 -39.68
N VAL A 17 13.05 -20.76 -38.57
CA VAL A 17 13.77 -21.01 -37.31
C VAL A 17 14.97 -21.94 -37.55
N ARG A 18 14.76 -23.04 -38.29
CA ARG A 18 15.83 -23.96 -38.65
C ARG A 18 16.94 -23.26 -39.43
N GLN A 19 16.60 -22.43 -40.40
CA GLN A 19 17.59 -21.68 -41.17
C GLN A 19 18.37 -20.69 -40.29
N THR A 20 17.71 -20.01 -39.36
CA THR A 20 18.37 -19.10 -38.40
C THR A 20 19.38 -19.84 -37.52
N ILE A 21 19.02 -21.01 -36.98
CA ILE A 21 19.96 -21.80 -36.15
C ILE A 21 21.10 -22.40 -36.99
N GLN A 22 20.86 -22.77 -38.26
CA GLN A 22 21.92 -23.31 -39.13
C GLN A 22 23.07 -22.34 -39.38
N ASN A 23 22.82 -21.02 -39.23
CA ASN A 23 23.84 -19.99 -39.32
C ASN A 23 24.59 -19.77 -37.99
N PHE A 24 24.19 -20.46 -36.91
CA PHE A 24 24.79 -20.33 -35.59
C PHE A 24 25.88 -21.38 -35.36
N GLU A 25 27.15 -20.95 -35.31
CA GLU A 25 28.33 -21.81 -35.21
C GLU A 25 28.37 -22.74 -33.98
N TYR A 26 27.66 -22.40 -32.88
CA TYR A 26 27.66 -23.17 -31.64
C TYR A 26 26.45 -24.11 -31.49
N ALA A 27 25.58 -24.21 -32.50
CA ALA A 27 24.55 -25.23 -32.55
C ALA A 27 25.16 -26.55 -33.03
N GLY A 28 25.41 -27.48 -32.12
CA GLY A 28 25.88 -28.82 -32.48
C GLY A 28 24.92 -29.49 -33.49
N THR A 29 25.47 -30.13 -34.53
CA THR A 29 24.67 -30.78 -35.60
C THR A 29 23.70 -31.84 -35.10
N ASN A 30 24.01 -32.47 -33.96
CA ASN A 30 23.15 -33.48 -33.31
C ASN A 30 22.00 -32.88 -32.47
N ARG A 31 21.96 -31.54 -32.28
CA ARG A 31 21.01 -30.81 -31.43
C ARG A 31 20.17 -29.78 -32.18
N LEU A 32 20.38 -29.64 -33.49
CA LEU A 32 19.66 -28.67 -34.32
C LEU A 32 18.14 -28.80 -34.18
N GLU A 33 17.59 -30.02 -34.26
CA GLU A 33 16.14 -30.21 -34.16
C GLU A 33 15.59 -29.90 -32.76
N ASP A 34 16.34 -30.21 -31.69
CA ASP A 34 15.95 -29.89 -30.32
C ASP A 34 15.83 -28.35 -30.13
N LEU A 35 16.80 -27.59 -30.65
CA LEU A 35 16.79 -26.12 -30.60
C LEU A 35 15.69 -25.52 -31.48
N VAL A 36 15.41 -26.12 -32.64
CA VAL A 36 14.29 -25.72 -33.51
C VAL A 36 12.96 -25.93 -32.82
N ASP A 37 12.77 -27.09 -32.17
CA ASP A 37 11.57 -27.41 -31.41
C ASP A 37 11.34 -26.41 -30.28
N LEU A 38 12.40 -26.07 -29.55
CA LEU A 38 12.34 -25.11 -28.45
C LEU A 38 11.96 -23.71 -28.93
N LEU A 39 12.67 -23.14 -29.91
CA LEU A 39 12.33 -21.82 -30.49
C LEU A 39 10.92 -21.80 -31.08
N THR A 40 10.52 -22.86 -31.79
CA THR A 40 9.18 -22.94 -32.38
C THR A 40 8.11 -23.01 -31.28
N GLY A 41 8.40 -23.69 -30.16
CA GLY A 41 7.55 -23.73 -28.97
C GLY A 41 7.34 -22.34 -28.38
N GLU A 42 8.41 -21.59 -28.14
CA GLU A 42 8.38 -20.22 -27.62
C GLU A 42 7.55 -19.27 -28.51
N LEU A 43 7.77 -19.32 -29.83
CA LEU A 43 6.97 -18.54 -30.78
C LEU A 43 5.49 -18.95 -30.74
N THR A 44 5.22 -20.25 -30.66
CA THR A 44 3.85 -20.79 -30.58
C THR A 44 3.13 -20.30 -29.34
N GLU A 45 3.78 -20.33 -28.17
CA GLU A 45 3.20 -19.84 -26.91
C GLU A 45 2.88 -18.34 -26.99
N ARG A 46 3.80 -17.55 -27.55
CA ARG A 46 3.59 -16.12 -27.74
C ARG A 46 2.38 -15.82 -28.64
N LEU A 47 2.21 -16.55 -29.74
CA LEU A 47 1.05 -16.42 -30.63
C LEU A 47 -0.24 -16.91 -29.96
N LEU A 48 -0.18 -17.99 -29.18
CA LEU A 48 -1.34 -18.55 -28.47
C LEU A 48 -2.00 -17.52 -27.56
N ASN A 49 -1.23 -16.66 -26.90
CA ASN A 49 -1.74 -15.60 -26.03
C ASN A 49 -2.76 -14.67 -26.71
N PHE A 50 -2.65 -14.47 -28.04
CA PHE A 50 -3.58 -13.63 -28.80
C PHE A 50 -4.64 -14.43 -29.56
N TYR A 51 -4.34 -15.64 -30.00
CA TYR A 51 -5.24 -16.43 -30.84
C TYR A 51 -6.28 -17.25 -30.05
N MET A 52 -5.98 -17.63 -28.80
CA MET A 52 -6.83 -18.55 -28.03
C MET A 52 -8.25 -18.02 -27.81
N ARG A 53 -8.41 -16.77 -27.39
CA ARG A 53 -9.74 -16.17 -27.12
C ARG A 53 -10.55 -15.98 -28.41
N PRO A 54 -10.00 -15.44 -29.52
CA PRO A 54 -10.67 -15.42 -30.82
C PRO A 54 -11.12 -16.79 -31.30
N LEU A 55 -10.29 -17.83 -31.15
CA LEU A 55 -10.65 -19.19 -31.58
C LEU A 55 -11.83 -19.74 -30.78
N VAL A 56 -11.83 -19.54 -29.46
CA VAL A 56 -12.95 -19.91 -28.59
C VAL A 56 -14.23 -19.13 -28.92
N ALA A 57 -14.11 -17.82 -29.22
CA ALA A 57 -15.25 -17.02 -29.65
C ALA A 57 -15.79 -17.46 -31.03
N HIS A 58 -14.89 -17.81 -31.95
CA HIS A 58 -15.24 -18.20 -33.31
C HIS A 58 -15.93 -19.56 -33.38
N ILE A 59 -15.40 -20.59 -32.71
CA ILE A 59 -16.05 -21.91 -32.68
C ILE A 59 -17.47 -21.80 -32.11
N LYS A 60 -17.67 -20.94 -31.11
CA LYS A 60 -19.00 -20.67 -30.53
C LYS A 60 -19.94 -19.97 -31.52
N LYS A 61 -19.44 -19.00 -32.30
CA LYS A 61 -20.18 -18.34 -33.40
C LYS A 61 -20.61 -19.38 -34.46
N VAL A 62 -19.70 -20.21 -34.93
CA VAL A 62 -19.95 -21.23 -35.96
C VAL A 62 -20.91 -22.31 -35.46
N SER A 63 -20.74 -22.75 -34.20
CA SER A 63 -21.66 -23.69 -33.54
C SER A 63 -23.08 -23.12 -33.45
N ALA A 64 -23.23 -21.87 -33.01
CA ALA A 64 -24.54 -21.20 -32.90
C ALA A 64 -25.26 -21.03 -34.25
N GLN A 65 -24.53 -21.02 -35.36
CA GLN A 65 -25.07 -21.00 -36.72
C GLN A 65 -25.50 -22.40 -37.22
N GLY A 66 -25.27 -23.45 -36.45
CA GLY A 66 -25.61 -24.84 -36.81
C GLY A 66 -24.72 -25.42 -37.91
N LEU A 67 -23.51 -24.88 -38.10
CA LEU A 67 -22.61 -25.27 -39.19
C LEU A 67 -21.70 -26.47 -38.86
N LEU A 68 -21.61 -26.87 -37.59
CA LEU A 68 -20.76 -27.98 -37.12
C LEU A 68 -21.54 -29.30 -37.06
N GLN A 69 -20.90 -30.37 -37.50
CA GLN A 69 -21.44 -31.73 -37.45
C GLN A 69 -20.99 -32.46 -36.18
N GLY A 70 -21.89 -33.21 -35.54
CA GLY A 70 -21.59 -33.98 -34.31
C GLY A 70 -22.77 -33.95 -33.33
N GLU A 71 -23.04 -35.09 -32.71
CA GLU A 71 -24.06 -35.23 -31.66
C GLU A 71 -23.56 -34.64 -30.33
N THR A 72 -22.24 -34.70 -30.09
CA THR A 72 -21.60 -34.17 -28.88
C THR A 72 -20.82 -32.85 -29.13
N PRO A 73 -20.64 -32.01 -28.10
CA PRO A 73 -19.77 -30.83 -28.16
C PRO A 73 -18.32 -31.10 -28.58
N GLU A 74 -17.80 -32.26 -28.19
CA GLU A 74 -16.47 -32.76 -28.57
C GLU A 74 -16.41 -33.07 -30.06
N GLU A 75 -17.39 -33.81 -30.59
CA GLU A 75 -17.47 -34.13 -32.02
C GLU A 75 -17.58 -32.86 -32.88
N ARG A 76 -18.35 -31.86 -32.42
CA ARG A 76 -18.45 -30.57 -33.13
C ARG A 76 -17.14 -29.78 -33.09
N TYR A 77 -16.37 -29.87 -32.01
CA TYR A 77 -15.02 -29.30 -31.96
C TYR A 77 -14.05 -30.01 -32.91
N GLU A 78 -14.12 -31.33 -33.01
CA GLU A 78 -13.33 -32.10 -33.97
C GLU A 78 -13.70 -31.74 -35.41
N ASP A 79 -15.00 -31.60 -35.72
CA ASP A 79 -15.49 -31.16 -37.03
C ASP A 79 -14.98 -29.77 -37.39
N TYR A 80 -15.01 -28.83 -36.44
CA TYR A 80 -14.45 -27.49 -36.60
C TYR A 80 -12.96 -27.53 -36.95
N CYS A 81 -12.17 -28.29 -36.19
CA CYS A 81 -10.73 -28.41 -36.44
C CYS A 81 -10.42 -29.07 -37.79
N ARG A 82 -11.21 -30.07 -38.19
CA ARG A 82 -11.02 -30.79 -39.46
C ARG A 82 -11.31 -29.90 -40.67
N ARG A 83 -12.35 -29.06 -40.60
CA ARG A 83 -12.83 -28.20 -41.71
C ARG A 83 -12.23 -26.80 -41.69
N TRP A 84 -11.33 -26.51 -40.75
CA TRP A 84 -10.74 -25.18 -40.54
C TRP A 84 -10.23 -24.51 -41.83
N TYR A 85 -9.37 -25.21 -42.59
CA TYR A 85 -8.74 -24.68 -43.80
C TYR A 85 -9.68 -24.56 -45.01
N GLU A 86 -10.80 -25.29 -44.99
CA GLU A 86 -11.74 -25.32 -46.12
C GLU A 86 -12.88 -24.31 -45.91
N ASP A 87 -13.41 -24.23 -44.69
CA ASP A 87 -14.69 -23.55 -44.43
C ASP A 87 -14.60 -22.35 -43.47
N PHE A 88 -13.58 -22.28 -42.60
CA PHE A 88 -13.63 -21.39 -41.42
C PHE A 88 -12.49 -20.37 -41.32
N GLN A 89 -11.35 -20.62 -41.96
CA GLN A 89 -10.17 -19.75 -41.86
C GLN A 89 -10.44 -18.32 -42.36
N ASP A 90 -11.08 -18.18 -43.53
CA ASP A 90 -11.35 -16.87 -44.13
C ASP A 90 -12.34 -16.05 -43.28
N ASP A 91 -13.42 -16.67 -42.78
CA ASP A 91 -14.39 -16.00 -41.88
C ASP A 91 -13.74 -15.61 -40.55
N PHE A 92 -12.80 -16.43 -40.03
CA PHE A 92 -12.07 -16.12 -38.81
C PHE A 92 -11.21 -14.86 -38.96
N TYR A 93 -10.39 -14.78 -40.01
CA TYR A 93 -9.56 -13.59 -40.25
C TYR A 93 -10.37 -12.38 -40.68
N ALA A 94 -11.51 -12.56 -41.34
CA ALA A 94 -12.46 -11.47 -41.60
C ALA A 94 -13.13 -10.97 -40.31
N SER A 95 -13.35 -11.85 -39.33
CA SER A 95 -13.92 -11.50 -38.02
C SER A 95 -12.90 -10.81 -37.10
N TYR A 96 -11.60 -11.09 -37.28
CA TYR A 96 -10.51 -10.57 -36.45
C TYR A 96 -9.33 -10.06 -37.30
N PRO A 97 -9.52 -8.98 -38.08
CA PRO A 97 -8.53 -8.51 -39.04
C PRO A 97 -7.18 -8.11 -38.40
N LEU A 98 -7.18 -7.59 -37.18
CA LEU A 98 -5.95 -7.17 -36.49
C LEU A 98 -5.08 -8.35 -36.05
N LEU A 99 -5.59 -9.58 -36.09
CA LEU A 99 -4.80 -10.77 -35.78
C LEU A 99 -3.65 -10.97 -36.78
N GLN A 100 -3.80 -10.49 -38.02
CA GLN A 100 -2.71 -10.50 -39.02
C GLN A 100 -1.59 -9.54 -38.61
N HIS A 101 -1.93 -8.31 -38.18
CA HIS A 101 -0.97 -7.36 -37.63
C HIS A 101 -0.22 -7.95 -36.43
N VAL A 102 -0.96 -8.54 -35.48
CA VAL A 102 -0.39 -9.20 -34.30
C VAL A 102 0.56 -10.34 -34.68
N HIS A 103 0.14 -11.20 -35.60
CA HIS A 103 0.94 -12.33 -36.05
C HIS A 103 2.25 -11.88 -36.69
N THR A 104 2.19 -11.00 -37.68
CA THR A 104 3.37 -10.49 -38.38
C THR A 104 4.32 -9.77 -37.42
N THR A 105 3.78 -8.93 -36.53
CA THR A 105 4.59 -8.21 -35.52
C THR A 105 5.34 -9.20 -34.62
N ILE A 106 4.66 -10.21 -34.07
CA ILE A 106 5.27 -11.20 -33.18
C ILE A 106 6.35 -12.00 -33.90
N VAL A 107 6.07 -12.45 -35.12
CA VAL A 107 6.98 -13.28 -35.93
C VAL A 107 8.24 -12.50 -36.30
N ASP A 108 8.09 -11.29 -36.85
CA ASP A 108 9.23 -10.44 -37.26
C ASP A 108 10.13 -10.12 -36.06
N GLN A 109 9.53 -9.71 -34.95
CA GLN A 109 10.25 -9.44 -33.70
C GLN A 109 11.01 -10.67 -33.18
N PHE A 110 10.36 -11.83 -33.20
CA PHE A 110 10.97 -13.07 -32.72
C PHE A 110 12.23 -13.42 -33.50
N TYR A 111 12.17 -13.34 -34.84
CA TYR A 111 13.33 -13.64 -35.68
C TYR A 111 14.47 -12.66 -35.47
N ILE A 112 14.17 -11.36 -35.41
CA ILE A 112 15.18 -10.33 -35.13
C ILE A 112 15.85 -10.60 -33.78
N ALA A 113 15.07 -10.85 -32.73
CA ALA A 113 15.60 -11.07 -31.39
C ALA A 113 16.50 -12.33 -31.31
N VAL A 114 16.08 -13.43 -31.93
CA VAL A 114 16.85 -14.69 -31.94
C VAL A 114 18.14 -14.56 -32.74
N SER A 115 18.08 -13.94 -33.93
CA SER A 115 19.26 -13.65 -34.74
C SER A 115 20.27 -12.79 -33.97
N GLU A 116 19.80 -11.74 -33.29
CA GLU A 116 20.66 -10.89 -32.46
C GLU A 116 21.32 -11.65 -31.32
N ILE A 117 20.60 -12.54 -30.62
CA ILE A 117 21.18 -13.39 -29.57
C ILE A 117 22.35 -14.19 -30.13
N PHE A 118 22.15 -14.86 -31.25
CA PHE A 118 23.16 -15.72 -31.87
C PHE A 118 24.38 -14.93 -32.37
N GLU A 119 24.16 -13.79 -33.03
CA GLU A 119 25.23 -12.89 -33.48
C GLU A 119 26.04 -12.35 -32.28
N ARG A 120 25.36 -11.94 -31.20
CA ARG A 120 26.01 -11.40 -30.00
C ARG A 120 26.78 -12.48 -29.24
N VAL A 121 26.29 -13.72 -29.19
CA VAL A 121 27.03 -14.85 -28.60
C VAL A 121 28.32 -15.11 -29.39
N GLN A 122 28.27 -15.10 -30.72
CA GLN A 122 29.47 -15.23 -31.57
C GLN A 122 30.46 -14.09 -31.35
N ALA A 123 29.97 -12.85 -31.29
CA ALA A 123 30.83 -11.70 -31.04
C ALA A 123 31.54 -11.74 -29.68
N HIS A 124 30.93 -12.39 -28.68
CA HIS A 124 31.40 -12.40 -27.29
C HIS A 124 31.86 -13.77 -26.77
N GLU A 125 32.17 -14.73 -27.64
CA GLU A 125 32.56 -16.09 -27.21
C GLU A 125 33.66 -16.06 -26.15
N SER A 126 34.72 -15.29 -26.38
CA SER A 126 35.87 -15.22 -25.46
C SER A 126 35.50 -14.66 -24.08
N ASP A 127 34.49 -13.79 -24.02
CA ASP A 127 34.03 -13.20 -22.76
C ASP A 127 33.06 -14.12 -22.03
N ILE A 128 32.17 -14.80 -22.77
CA ILE A 128 31.29 -15.85 -22.24
C ILE A 128 32.12 -16.97 -21.60
N ARG A 129 33.22 -17.39 -22.25
CA ARG A 129 34.14 -18.39 -21.66
C ARG A 129 34.75 -17.94 -20.33
N LYS A 130 35.07 -16.64 -20.18
CA LYS A 130 35.57 -16.08 -18.92
C LYS A 130 34.48 -16.09 -17.83
N LEU A 131 33.23 -15.78 -18.18
CA LEU A 131 32.10 -15.88 -17.25
C LEU A 131 31.93 -17.32 -16.76
N LEU A 132 31.99 -18.28 -17.67
CA LEU A 132 31.89 -19.72 -17.38
C LEU A 132 33.13 -20.29 -16.65
N GLY A 133 34.23 -19.55 -16.55
CA GLY A 133 35.49 -20.05 -15.98
C GLY A 133 36.16 -21.14 -16.82
N VAL A 134 35.82 -21.24 -18.10
CA VAL A 134 36.29 -22.28 -19.02
C VAL A 134 37.63 -21.88 -19.63
N THR A 135 38.61 -22.79 -19.57
CA THR A 135 39.98 -22.55 -20.06
C THR A 135 40.44 -23.51 -21.15
N ASP A 136 39.62 -24.53 -21.48
CA ASP A 136 39.90 -25.41 -22.62
C ASP A 136 39.76 -24.68 -23.96
N SER A 137 40.05 -25.38 -25.05
CA SER A 137 39.93 -24.87 -26.42
C SER A 137 38.73 -25.45 -27.18
N ASP A 138 37.87 -26.22 -26.52
CA ASP A 138 36.72 -26.85 -27.18
C ASP A 138 35.67 -25.77 -27.46
N PRO A 139 35.03 -25.74 -28.65
CA PRO A 139 34.00 -24.74 -28.96
C PRO A 139 32.88 -24.74 -27.93
N LEU A 140 32.30 -23.57 -27.65
CA LEU A 140 31.04 -23.52 -26.90
C LEU A 140 29.99 -24.35 -27.64
N ASN A 141 29.18 -25.10 -26.89
CA ASN A 141 28.14 -25.94 -27.48
C ASN A 141 26.82 -25.65 -26.78
N LEU A 142 25.91 -24.96 -27.46
CA LEU A 142 24.62 -24.57 -26.89
C LEU A 142 23.71 -25.80 -26.84
N GLU A 143 23.31 -26.22 -25.64
CA GLU A 143 22.42 -27.36 -25.43
C GLU A 143 20.96 -26.94 -25.44
N SER A 144 20.65 -25.79 -24.85
CA SER A 144 19.30 -25.21 -24.84
C SER A 144 19.35 -23.73 -24.46
N PHE A 145 18.23 -23.04 -24.57
CA PHE A 145 18.07 -21.71 -24.00
C PHE A 145 16.65 -21.54 -23.48
N VAL A 146 16.44 -20.61 -22.55
CA VAL A 146 15.12 -20.31 -21.96
C VAL A 146 14.90 -18.81 -22.02
N LEU A 147 13.82 -18.38 -22.68
CA LEU A 147 13.42 -16.98 -22.72
C LEU A 147 12.65 -16.65 -21.43
N ALA A 148 12.98 -15.54 -20.79
CA ALA A 148 12.43 -15.18 -19.49
C ALA A 148 12.26 -13.67 -19.34
N GLY A 149 11.16 -13.28 -18.68
CA GLY A 149 10.82 -11.90 -18.37
C GLY A 149 9.88 -11.24 -19.38
N ASP A 150 9.61 -9.96 -19.12
CA ASP A 150 8.79 -9.14 -19.99
C ASP A 150 9.46 -8.92 -21.36
N ARG A 151 8.62 -8.63 -22.35
CA ARG A 151 9.05 -8.34 -23.72
C ARG A 151 9.02 -6.84 -23.94
N HIS A 152 10.14 -6.33 -24.44
CA HIS A 152 10.37 -4.92 -24.69
C HIS A 152 11.00 -4.75 -26.06
N ASN A 153 10.90 -3.54 -26.60
CA ASN A 153 11.80 -3.06 -27.66
C ASN A 153 11.87 -4.02 -28.85
N GLY A 154 10.75 -4.28 -29.52
CA GLY A 154 10.68 -5.25 -30.61
C GLY A 154 10.72 -6.70 -30.13
N GLY A 155 10.01 -7.04 -29.04
CA GLY A 155 9.85 -8.41 -28.56
C GLY A 155 11.10 -9.04 -27.90
N ARG A 156 12.13 -8.26 -27.61
CA ARG A 156 13.35 -8.72 -26.94
C ARG A 156 13.06 -9.05 -25.47
N THR A 157 13.68 -10.10 -24.97
CA THR A 157 13.49 -10.58 -23.59
C THR A 157 14.77 -11.24 -23.09
N GLY A 158 14.90 -11.40 -21.77
CA GLY A 158 16.05 -12.06 -21.15
C GLY A 158 16.16 -13.51 -21.62
N CYS A 159 17.37 -14.05 -21.67
CA CYS A 159 17.60 -15.40 -22.15
C CYS A 159 18.66 -16.12 -21.31
N MET A 160 18.32 -17.24 -20.71
CA MET A 160 19.31 -18.17 -20.15
C MET A 160 19.88 -19.01 -21.28
N LEU A 161 21.18 -18.94 -21.52
CA LEU A 161 21.90 -19.73 -22.52
C LEU A 161 22.62 -20.87 -21.81
N ILE A 162 22.21 -22.11 -22.07
CA ILE A 162 22.71 -23.30 -21.40
C ILE A 162 23.67 -23.99 -22.36
N PHE A 163 24.96 -23.80 -22.12
CA PHE A 163 26.02 -24.49 -22.84
C PHE A 163 26.40 -25.78 -22.12
N GLN A 164 27.02 -26.71 -22.84
CA GLN A 164 27.61 -27.91 -22.25
C GLN A 164 28.62 -27.56 -21.14
N GLN A 165 29.28 -26.41 -21.26
CA GLN A 165 30.27 -25.91 -20.30
C GLN A 165 29.65 -25.17 -19.10
N GLY A 166 28.36 -24.83 -19.14
CA GLY A 166 27.66 -24.10 -18.08
C GLY A 166 26.67 -23.07 -18.62
N THR A 167 26.04 -22.32 -17.72
CA THR A 167 24.96 -21.39 -18.06
C THR A 167 25.42 -19.94 -17.96
N VAL A 168 24.99 -19.10 -18.90
CA VAL A 168 25.10 -17.64 -18.83
C VAL A 168 23.74 -16.99 -19.10
N VAL A 169 23.52 -15.81 -18.53
CA VAL A 169 22.29 -15.05 -18.77
C VAL A 169 22.58 -13.93 -19.76
N TYR A 170 21.88 -13.93 -20.89
CA TYR A 170 21.87 -12.84 -21.85
C TYR A 170 20.74 -11.86 -21.53
N LYS A 171 21.08 -10.57 -21.55
CA LYS A 171 20.16 -9.46 -21.28
C LYS A 171 20.16 -8.53 -22.49
N PRO A 172 19.05 -8.36 -23.21
CA PRO A 172 18.97 -7.51 -24.39
C PRO A 172 18.82 -6.02 -24.05
N ARG A 173 19.43 -5.60 -22.94
CA ARG A 173 19.42 -4.24 -22.40
C ARG A 173 20.76 -3.99 -21.70
N SER A 174 21.07 -2.72 -21.41
CA SER A 174 22.31 -2.34 -20.72
C SER A 174 22.51 -3.14 -19.43
N VAL A 175 23.71 -3.69 -19.21
CA VAL A 175 24.14 -4.31 -17.94
C VAL A 175 25.14 -3.43 -17.18
N GLU A 176 25.19 -2.13 -17.53
CA GLU A 176 26.12 -1.18 -16.92
C GLU A 176 25.85 -0.98 -15.42
N GLY A 177 24.58 -1.09 -14.99
CA GLY A 177 24.21 -1.04 -13.57
C GLY A 177 24.83 -2.19 -12.77
N GLU A 178 24.73 -3.42 -13.27
CA GLU A 178 25.37 -4.59 -12.66
C GLU A 178 26.89 -4.47 -12.65
N GLN A 179 27.49 -3.97 -13.75
CA GLN A 179 28.94 -3.78 -13.84
C GLN A 179 29.44 -2.74 -12.83
N ALA A 180 28.74 -1.60 -12.73
CA ALA A 180 29.06 -0.54 -11.78
C ALA A 180 28.94 -1.05 -10.35
N TYR A 181 27.86 -1.76 -10.02
CA TYR A 181 27.68 -2.35 -8.71
C TYR A 181 28.77 -3.37 -8.37
N TYR A 182 29.11 -4.28 -9.29
CA TYR A 182 30.22 -5.22 -9.11
C TYR A 182 31.53 -4.49 -8.77
N ASN A 183 31.88 -3.44 -9.53
CA ASN A 183 33.09 -2.66 -9.29
C ASN A 183 33.05 -1.91 -7.94
N ILE A 184 31.88 -1.36 -7.57
CA ILE A 184 31.66 -0.73 -6.27
C ILE A 184 31.96 -1.75 -5.15
N ILE A 185 31.39 -2.96 -5.21
CA ILE A 185 31.62 -4.00 -4.19
C ILE A 185 33.11 -4.32 -4.06
N GLN A 186 33.81 -4.55 -5.17
CA GLN A 186 35.24 -4.86 -5.14
C GLN A 186 36.06 -3.72 -4.52
N LYS A 187 35.73 -2.46 -4.85
CA LYS A 187 36.42 -1.29 -4.30
C LYS A 187 36.10 -1.08 -2.81
N LEU A 188 34.85 -1.25 -2.39
CA LEU A 188 34.45 -1.13 -0.98
C LEU A 188 35.09 -2.22 -0.10
N ALA A 189 35.25 -3.44 -0.64
CA ALA A 189 35.94 -4.53 0.06
C ALA A 189 37.38 -4.18 0.46
N ALA A 190 38.09 -3.38 -0.36
CA ALA A 190 39.44 -2.91 -0.05
C ALA A 190 39.50 -1.96 1.18
N TYR A 191 38.35 -1.42 1.60
CA TYR A 191 38.19 -0.59 2.79
C TYR A 191 37.47 -1.31 3.93
N SER A 192 37.42 -2.65 3.89
CA SER A 192 36.79 -3.49 4.91
C SER A 192 35.29 -3.21 5.09
N ALA A 193 34.57 -2.90 4.00
CA ALA A 193 33.12 -2.82 4.03
C ALA A 193 32.48 -4.15 4.46
N PRO A 194 31.30 -4.14 5.11
CA PRO A 194 30.52 -5.34 5.32
C PRO A 194 30.27 -6.06 3.98
N ALA A 195 30.48 -7.37 3.96
CA ALA A 195 30.43 -8.14 2.72
C ALA A 195 29.03 -8.14 2.09
N THR A 196 28.98 -8.01 0.77
CA THR A 196 27.80 -8.14 -0.09
C THR A 196 28.21 -8.88 -1.37
N ARG A 197 27.25 -9.50 -2.06
CA ARG A 197 27.49 -10.26 -3.29
C ARG A 197 27.13 -9.43 -4.52
N ALA A 198 27.80 -9.71 -5.64
CA ALA A 198 27.55 -9.11 -6.94
C ALA A 198 27.85 -10.13 -8.04
N ALA A 199 27.01 -10.17 -9.08
CA ALA A 199 27.24 -10.98 -10.26
C ALA A 199 28.25 -10.31 -11.21
N ARG A 200 29.12 -11.10 -11.84
CA ARG A 200 30.00 -10.68 -12.94
C ARG A 200 29.19 -10.51 -14.22
N VAL A 201 29.51 -9.47 -14.98
CA VAL A 201 28.90 -9.19 -16.27
C VAL A 201 29.93 -8.88 -17.35
N VAL A 202 29.48 -8.95 -18.60
CA VAL A 202 30.19 -8.53 -19.81
C VAL A 202 29.28 -7.53 -20.51
N VAL A 203 29.74 -6.29 -20.58
CA VAL A 203 29.00 -5.17 -21.20
C VAL A 203 29.17 -5.20 -22.71
N GLY A 204 28.06 -5.22 -23.45
CA GLY A 204 28.00 -4.98 -24.89
C GLY A 204 27.39 -3.61 -25.22
N ASP A 205 27.14 -3.34 -26.50
CA ASP A 205 26.52 -2.08 -26.95
C ASP A 205 25.00 -2.13 -26.74
N GLY A 206 24.54 -1.67 -25.58
CA GLY A 206 23.11 -1.67 -25.20
C GLY A 206 22.55 -3.05 -24.81
N TYR A 207 23.40 -4.05 -24.61
CA TYR A 207 23.08 -5.40 -24.12
C TYR A 207 24.19 -5.92 -23.21
N GLY A 208 24.04 -7.12 -22.64
CA GLY A 208 25.16 -7.79 -21.99
C GLY A 208 24.93 -9.26 -21.63
N PHE A 209 25.99 -9.87 -21.11
CA PHE A 209 25.96 -11.21 -20.54
C PHE A 209 26.29 -11.16 -19.06
N MET A 210 25.67 -12.03 -18.27
CA MET A 210 25.87 -12.14 -16.82
C MET A 210 26.18 -13.59 -16.48
N GLU A 211 27.03 -13.80 -15.47
CA GLU A 211 27.21 -15.13 -14.92
C GLU A 211 25.88 -15.67 -14.37
N PHE A 212 25.66 -16.96 -14.49
CA PHE A 212 24.49 -17.58 -13.87
C PHE A 212 24.74 -17.76 -12.37
N ILE A 213 23.82 -17.26 -11.54
CA ILE A 213 23.84 -17.47 -10.09
C ILE A 213 22.93 -18.65 -9.78
N GLU A 214 23.52 -19.75 -9.32
CA GLU A 214 22.78 -20.95 -8.95
C GLU A 214 21.93 -20.67 -7.68
N PRO A 215 20.62 -20.94 -7.70
CA PRO A 215 19.80 -20.84 -6.49
C PRO A 215 20.21 -21.88 -5.44
N GLU A 216 20.32 -21.45 -4.18
CA GLU A 216 20.59 -22.34 -3.04
C GLU A 216 19.37 -22.38 -2.11
N GLU A 217 19.07 -23.56 -1.55
CA GLU A 217 18.09 -23.67 -0.47
C GLU A 217 18.56 -22.83 0.72
N THR A 218 17.79 -21.79 1.05
CA THR A 218 18.17 -20.79 2.03
C THR A 218 17.05 -20.59 3.05
N ASP A 219 17.40 -20.57 4.34
CA ASP A 219 16.46 -20.25 5.41
C ASP A 219 16.31 -18.72 5.56
N PHE A 220 15.20 -18.20 5.03
CA PHE A 220 14.82 -16.78 5.11
C PHE A 220 14.50 -16.29 6.53
N SER A 221 14.37 -17.19 7.50
CA SER A 221 14.21 -16.85 8.92
C SER A 221 15.54 -16.77 9.66
N SER A 222 16.63 -17.27 9.07
CA SER A 222 17.93 -17.30 9.72
C SER A 222 18.48 -15.88 9.95
N LYS A 223 19.04 -15.67 11.13
CA LYS A 223 19.61 -14.38 11.53
C LYS A 223 20.71 -13.92 10.58
N ASP A 224 21.62 -14.81 10.19
CA ASP A 224 22.77 -14.48 9.34
C ASP A 224 22.34 -14.06 7.92
N PHE A 225 21.33 -14.73 7.36
CA PHE A 225 20.76 -14.36 6.06
C PHE A 225 20.03 -13.01 6.13
N LEU A 226 19.24 -12.77 7.18
CA LEU A 226 18.53 -11.50 7.36
C LEU A 226 19.49 -10.33 7.60
N GLU A 227 20.53 -10.52 8.41
CA GLU A 227 21.59 -9.51 8.57
C GLU A 227 22.30 -9.22 7.24
N SER A 228 22.61 -10.25 6.45
CA SER A 228 23.25 -10.08 5.14
C SER A 228 22.33 -9.37 4.14
N SER A 229 21.03 -9.67 4.18
CA SER A 229 19.99 -8.99 3.40
C SER A 229 19.84 -7.52 3.82
N GLY A 230 19.90 -7.24 5.13
CA GLY A 230 19.92 -5.88 5.66
C GLY A 230 21.13 -5.07 5.16
N ARG A 231 22.33 -5.66 5.14
CA ARG A 231 23.55 -5.01 4.60
C ARG A 231 23.38 -4.65 3.13
N LEU A 232 22.88 -5.59 2.33
CA LEU A 232 22.57 -5.34 0.92
C LEU A 232 21.56 -4.20 0.77
N ALA A 233 20.48 -4.23 1.55
CA ALA A 233 19.42 -3.23 1.49
C ALA A 233 19.90 -1.81 1.83
N ALA A 234 20.83 -1.65 2.79
CA ALA A 234 21.43 -0.35 3.10
C ALA A 234 22.32 0.17 1.96
N LEU A 235 23.02 -0.73 1.25
CA LEU A 235 23.81 -0.34 0.09
C LEU A 235 22.91 0.05 -1.10
N LEU A 236 21.86 -0.74 -1.37
CA LEU A 236 20.87 -0.40 -2.40
C LEU A 236 20.11 0.88 -2.07
N TYR A 237 19.81 1.15 -0.79
CA TYR A 237 19.26 2.41 -0.33
C TYR A 237 20.19 3.59 -0.67
N ALA A 238 21.47 3.49 -0.32
CA ALA A 238 22.48 4.50 -0.65
C ALA A 238 22.61 4.74 -2.16
N LEU A 239 22.43 3.69 -2.96
CA LEU A 239 22.45 3.74 -4.43
C LEU A 239 21.08 4.06 -5.05
N GLN A 240 20.07 4.41 -4.26
CA GLN A 240 18.71 4.71 -4.74
C GLN A 240 18.10 3.58 -5.60
N GLY A 241 18.38 2.32 -5.26
CA GLY A 241 17.86 1.15 -5.97
C GLY A 241 16.36 0.93 -5.75
N LYS A 242 15.66 0.55 -6.82
CA LYS A 242 14.22 0.24 -6.86
C LYS A 242 13.99 -1.15 -7.46
N ASP A 243 12.79 -1.68 -7.32
CA ASP A 243 12.37 -2.91 -8.01
C ASP A 243 13.16 -4.17 -7.59
N MET A 244 13.52 -4.27 -6.31
CA MET A 244 14.32 -5.35 -5.71
C MET A 244 13.42 -6.46 -5.16
N HIS A 245 12.43 -6.88 -5.95
CA HIS A 245 11.46 -7.93 -5.62
C HIS A 245 12.06 -9.33 -5.78
N GLU A 246 11.30 -10.37 -5.42
CA GLU A 246 11.77 -11.77 -5.36
C GLU A 246 12.45 -12.29 -6.63
N GLU A 247 12.01 -11.86 -7.82
CA GLU A 247 12.59 -12.29 -9.09
C GLU A 247 13.97 -11.67 -9.39
N ASN A 248 14.34 -10.56 -8.72
CA ASN A 248 15.54 -9.79 -9.03
C ASN A 248 16.72 -10.06 -8.08
N LEU A 249 16.54 -10.98 -7.12
CA LEU A 249 17.59 -11.41 -6.18
C LEU A 249 17.59 -12.93 -6.03
N ILE A 250 18.78 -13.53 -6.04
CA ILE A 250 18.95 -14.97 -5.78
C ILE A 250 19.47 -15.16 -4.35
N PRO A 251 18.74 -15.88 -3.48
CA PRO A 251 19.18 -16.17 -2.12
C PRO A 251 20.34 -17.19 -2.11
N SER A 252 21.21 -17.09 -1.11
CA SER A 252 22.26 -18.07 -0.84
C SER A 252 22.65 -18.08 0.63
N ALA A 253 23.40 -19.10 1.06
CA ALA A 253 23.90 -19.18 2.44
C ALA A 253 24.76 -17.97 2.85
N ASP A 254 25.50 -17.39 1.91
CA ASP A 254 26.37 -16.22 2.13
C ASP A 254 25.64 -14.86 1.94
N GLY A 255 24.33 -14.89 1.70
CA GLY A 255 23.49 -13.71 1.50
C GLY A 255 22.98 -13.55 0.06
N PRO A 256 22.02 -12.65 -0.17
CA PRO A 256 21.40 -12.47 -1.48
C PRO A 256 22.35 -11.85 -2.51
N THR A 257 22.22 -12.28 -3.77
CA THR A 257 22.90 -11.69 -4.92
C THR A 257 21.88 -10.97 -5.81
N PRO A 258 21.96 -9.63 -5.96
CA PRO A 258 21.16 -8.93 -6.96
C PRO A 258 21.52 -9.40 -8.35
N ILE A 259 20.51 -9.79 -9.11
CA ILE A 259 20.67 -10.23 -10.50
C ILE A 259 20.00 -9.28 -11.49
N ASP A 260 19.21 -8.31 -11.05
CA ASP A 260 18.78 -7.19 -11.89
C ASP A 260 19.04 -5.85 -11.20
N LEU A 261 19.89 -5.02 -11.80
CA LEU A 261 20.29 -3.72 -11.28
C LEU A 261 20.09 -2.62 -12.32
N GLU A 262 19.17 -2.82 -13.27
CA GLU A 262 18.86 -1.79 -14.28
C GLU A 262 18.15 -0.56 -13.70
N THR A 263 17.66 -0.63 -12.46
CA THR A 263 16.92 0.42 -11.72
C THR A 263 17.70 0.99 -10.53
N ILE A 264 19.01 0.79 -10.46
CA ILE A 264 19.85 1.55 -9.50
C ILE A 264 19.91 3.02 -9.90
N LEU A 265 20.20 3.92 -8.96
CA LEU A 265 20.23 5.36 -9.19
C LEU A 265 18.92 5.86 -9.83
N HIS A 266 17.78 5.30 -9.40
CA HIS A 266 16.49 5.64 -10.02
C HIS A 266 16.16 7.12 -9.76
N PRO A 267 15.85 7.90 -10.81
CA PRO A 267 15.71 9.34 -10.69
C PRO A 267 14.36 9.72 -10.06
N ILE A 268 14.36 10.82 -9.29
CA ILE A 268 13.10 11.51 -8.99
C ILE A 268 12.75 12.39 -10.19
N TYR A 269 11.62 12.11 -10.83
CA TYR A 269 11.16 12.82 -12.01
C TYR A 269 9.91 13.65 -11.73
N ILE A 270 9.73 14.71 -12.53
CA ILE A 270 8.55 15.57 -12.55
C ILE A 270 7.69 15.16 -13.76
N MET A 271 6.40 14.94 -13.51
CA MET A 271 5.47 14.52 -14.56
C MET A 271 4.90 15.69 -15.36
N SER A 272 4.82 16.92 -14.82
CA SER A 272 4.38 18.09 -15.61
C SER A 272 5.08 19.39 -15.22
N GLU A 273 5.26 20.31 -16.18
CA GLU A 273 5.81 21.66 -15.92
C GLU A 273 4.86 22.55 -15.08
N GLU A 274 3.58 22.18 -14.97
CA GLU A 274 2.59 22.86 -14.13
C GLU A 274 2.60 22.39 -12.68
N ASP A 275 3.34 21.32 -12.35
CA ASP A 275 3.54 20.94 -10.96
C ASP A 275 4.35 22.07 -10.30
N GLU A 276 3.78 22.73 -9.27
CA GLU A 276 4.53 23.69 -8.45
C GLU A 276 5.86 23.03 -8.05
N GLU A 277 6.96 23.79 -8.06
CA GLU A 277 8.30 23.26 -7.73
C GLU A 277 8.20 22.38 -6.48
N ILE A 278 8.44 21.07 -6.64
CA ILE A 278 8.41 20.12 -5.52
C ILE A 278 9.40 20.66 -4.49
N PRO A 279 8.96 21.00 -3.27
CA PRO A 279 9.86 21.50 -2.24
C PRO A 279 11.00 20.51 -2.06
N VAL A 280 12.25 20.99 -1.97
CA VAL A 280 13.41 20.14 -1.69
C VAL A 280 14.08 20.58 -0.39
N PRO A 281 14.12 19.74 0.66
CA PRO A 281 13.52 18.40 0.76
C PRO A 281 12.02 18.47 1.09
N GLY A 282 11.19 17.83 0.27
CA GLY A 282 9.74 17.75 0.44
C GLY A 282 9.29 16.30 0.62
N ILE A 283 8.08 16.12 1.16
CA ILE A 283 7.59 14.79 1.58
C ILE A 283 7.56 13.75 0.46
N PHE A 284 7.29 14.17 -0.79
CA PHE A 284 7.29 13.28 -1.95
C PHE A 284 8.67 12.63 -2.14
N SER A 285 9.73 13.43 -2.10
CA SER A 285 11.11 12.96 -2.27
C SER A 285 11.53 12.00 -1.15
N LEU A 286 11.12 12.28 0.09
CA LEU A 286 11.38 11.42 1.24
C LEU A 286 10.69 10.05 1.09
N LYS A 287 9.41 10.04 0.71
CA LYS A 287 8.68 8.78 0.47
C LYS A 287 9.28 8.01 -0.70
N ALA A 288 9.50 8.68 -1.83
CA ALA A 288 10.05 8.07 -3.05
C ALA A 288 11.45 7.48 -2.82
N ARG A 289 12.22 7.98 -1.85
CA ARG A 289 13.56 7.47 -1.51
C ARG A 289 13.59 6.47 -0.37
N GLY A 290 12.52 6.34 0.40
CA GLY A 290 12.46 5.45 1.56
C GLY A 290 12.64 3.98 1.21
N ILE A 291 13.23 3.22 2.14
CA ILE A 291 13.50 1.78 1.97
C ILE A 291 12.23 0.96 1.69
N SER A 292 11.06 1.42 2.16
CA SER A 292 9.76 0.78 1.89
C SER A 292 9.37 0.72 0.41
N THR A 293 10.00 1.52 -0.46
CA THR A 293 9.74 1.53 -1.91
C THR A 293 10.72 0.67 -2.72
N SER A 294 11.63 -0.05 -2.05
CA SER A 294 12.63 -0.89 -2.72
C SER A 294 12.07 -2.22 -3.24
N ALA A 295 10.94 -2.69 -2.70
CA ALA A 295 10.43 -4.06 -2.87
C ALA A 295 11.34 -5.18 -2.29
N LEU A 296 12.35 -4.84 -1.49
CA LEU A 296 13.18 -5.83 -0.80
C LEU A 296 12.52 -6.30 0.51
N LEU A 297 11.81 -5.40 1.19
CA LEU A 297 11.00 -5.68 2.37
C LEU A 297 9.66 -6.34 2.00
N PRO A 298 8.96 -7.00 2.94
CA PRO A 298 7.58 -7.43 2.74
C PRO A 298 6.73 -6.30 2.11
N THR A 299 6.21 -6.53 0.91
CA THR A 299 5.57 -5.51 0.07
C THR A 299 4.28 -6.09 -0.53
N ARG A 300 3.14 -5.67 0.01
CA ARG A 300 1.83 -6.21 -0.37
C ARG A 300 1.24 -5.44 -1.55
N VAL A 301 0.94 -6.14 -2.63
CA VAL A 301 0.21 -5.61 -3.79
C VAL A 301 -1.25 -6.04 -3.69
N ARG A 302 -2.15 -5.06 -3.80
CA ARG A 302 -3.60 -5.21 -3.62
C ARG A 302 -4.37 -4.62 -4.79
N ARG A 303 -5.65 -4.97 -4.90
CA ARG A 303 -6.61 -4.23 -5.75
C ARG A 303 -7.33 -3.17 -4.91
N SER A 304 -8.13 -2.35 -5.59
CA SER A 304 -8.95 -1.31 -4.94
C SER A 304 -9.93 -1.88 -3.91
N ASP A 305 -10.40 -3.11 -4.15
CA ASP A 305 -11.22 -3.88 -3.22
C ASP A 305 -10.31 -4.78 -2.36
N PRO A 306 -10.10 -4.43 -1.08
CA PRO A 306 -9.19 -5.16 -0.19
C PRO A 306 -9.71 -6.56 0.19
N SER A 307 -11.02 -6.81 0.08
CA SER A 307 -11.61 -8.12 0.36
C SER A 307 -11.11 -9.21 -0.60
N GLN A 308 -10.50 -8.80 -1.72
CA GLN A 308 -9.94 -9.72 -2.72
C GLN A 308 -8.56 -10.27 -2.31
N GLY A 309 -8.00 -9.81 -1.19
CA GLY A 309 -6.70 -10.24 -0.68
C GLY A 309 -5.52 -9.45 -1.25
N TYR A 310 -4.32 -10.02 -1.11
CA TYR A 310 -3.05 -9.41 -1.50
C TYR A 310 -2.03 -10.47 -1.89
N VAL A 311 -1.02 -10.07 -2.65
CA VAL A 311 0.22 -10.86 -2.87
C VAL A 311 1.38 -10.09 -2.28
N ASP A 312 2.27 -10.76 -1.54
CA ASP A 312 3.54 -10.16 -1.12
C ASP A 312 4.60 -10.40 -2.20
N ILE A 313 5.12 -9.33 -2.79
CA ILE A 313 6.16 -9.37 -3.83
C ILE A 313 7.57 -9.08 -3.28
N GLY A 314 7.68 -8.85 -1.97
CA GLY A 314 8.93 -8.53 -1.31
C GLY A 314 9.95 -9.67 -1.41
N PHE A 315 11.24 -9.35 -1.61
CA PHE A 315 12.28 -10.39 -1.58
C PHE A 315 12.34 -11.11 -0.22
N ILE A 316 12.35 -10.35 0.87
CA ILE A 316 12.12 -10.91 2.21
C ILE A 316 10.62 -11.06 2.37
N GLN A 317 10.09 -12.19 1.90
CA GLN A 317 8.65 -12.46 1.91
C GLN A 317 8.08 -12.40 3.34
N GLY A 318 6.94 -11.71 3.46
CA GLY A 318 6.02 -11.85 4.58
C GLY A 318 5.04 -13.00 4.37
N GLU A 319 3.96 -12.99 5.15
CA GLU A 319 2.86 -13.93 4.97
C GLU A 319 2.12 -13.67 3.65
N GLN A 320 1.95 -14.71 2.84
CA GLN A 320 1.21 -14.63 1.57
C GLN A 320 -0.29 -14.59 1.80
N GLY A 321 -0.97 -13.65 1.15
CA GLY A 321 -2.43 -13.53 1.18
C GLY A 321 -3.11 -14.26 0.02
N ALA A 322 -4.44 -14.17 -0.03
CA ALA A 322 -5.20 -14.61 -1.19
C ALA A 322 -4.87 -13.73 -2.40
N ASN A 323 -4.49 -14.35 -3.53
CA ASN A 323 -4.09 -13.62 -4.72
C ASN A 323 -5.30 -12.91 -5.38
N PRO A 324 -5.36 -11.56 -5.39
CA PRO A 324 -6.49 -10.83 -5.96
C PRO A 324 -6.45 -10.78 -7.50
N PHE A 325 -5.35 -11.21 -8.12
CA PHE A 325 -5.14 -11.17 -9.55
C PHE A 325 -5.65 -12.45 -10.22
N ARG A 326 -6.53 -12.27 -11.21
CA ARG A 326 -7.14 -13.38 -11.94
C ARG A 326 -6.36 -13.70 -13.21
N ASN A 327 -6.15 -14.98 -13.46
CA ASN A 327 -5.54 -15.51 -14.67
C ASN A 327 -6.61 -16.02 -15.63
N MET A 328 -6.33 -15.97 -16.93
CA MET A 328 -7.24 -16.53 -17.93
C MET A 328 -7.11 -18.06 -17.96
N ALA A 329 -8.23 -18.76 -17.84
CA ALA A 329 -8.34 -20.19 -18.05
C ALA A 329 -9.39 -20.51 -19.13
N ILE A 330 -9.17 -21.60 -19.87
CA ILE A 330 -10.16 -22.13 -20.80
C ILE A 330 -10.97 -23.21 -20.10
N GLN A 331 -12.25 -22.93 -19.85
CA GLN A 331 -13.22 -23.88 -19.32
C GLN A 331 -13.76 -24.77 -20.44
N ARG A 332 -13.99 -26.05 -20.13
CA ARG A 332 -14.46 -27.08 -21.09
C ARG A 332 -13.57 -27.14 -22.35
N PRO A 333 -12.26 -27.38 -22.21
CA PRO A 333 -11.37 -27.44 -23.36
C PRO A 333 -11.79 -28.59 -24.31
N PHE A 334 -11.43 -28.47 -25.59
CA PHE A 334 -11.72 -29.46 -26.64
C PHE A 334 -13.22 -29.66 -26.94
N ARG A 335 -14.04 -28.63 -26.69
CA ARG A 335 -15.48 -28.60 -26.98
C ARG A 335 -15.86 -27.33 -27.71
N ASP A 336 -16.97 -27.37 -28.44
CA ASP A 336 -17.51 -26.21 -29.16
C ASP A 336 -18.20 -25.17 -28.24
N ASP A 337 -18.52 -25.57 -27.00
CA ASP A 337 -19.07 -24.75 -25.93
C ASP A 337 -18.01 -24.28 -24.89
N ALA A 338 -16.74 -24.30 -25.29
CA ALA A 338 -15.62 -23.80 -24.48
C ALA A 338 -15.77 -22.31 -24.16
N VAL A 339 -15.24 -21.89 -23.01
CA VAL A 339 -15.32 -20.51 -22.53
C VAL A 339 -13.98 -20.07 -21.98
N ALA A 340 -13.48 -18.92 -22.45
CA ALA A 340 -12.37 -18.23 -21.81
C ALA A 340 -12.90 -17.44 -20.62
N GLN A 341 -12.42 -17.74 -19.42
CA GLN A 341 -12.84 -17.09 -18.18
C GLN A 341 -11.62 -16.67 -17.36
N PHE A 342 -11.70 -15.50 -16.72
CA PHE A 342 -10.73 -15.10 -15.72
C PHE A 342 -11.08 -15.76 -14.38
N VAL A 343 -10.22 -16.65 -13.93
CA VAL A 343 -10.33 -17.36 -12.65
C VAL A 343 -9.26 -16.84 -11.71
N SER A 344 -9.58 -16.73 -10.42
CA SER A 344 -8.55 -16.57 -9.39
C SER A 344 -7.64 -17.79 -9.45
N SER A 345 -6.32 -17.58 -9.37
CA SER A 345 -5.46 -18.71 -9.03
C SER A 345 -5.83 -19.12 -7.63
N GLU A 346 -6.48 -20.28 -7.48
CA GLU A 346 -6.63 -20.91 -6.18
C GLU A 346 -5.23 -21.28 -5.71
N VAL A 347 -4.59 -20.37 -4.96
CA VAL A 347 -3.77 -20.88 -3.86
C VAL A 347 -4.81 -21.52 -2.96
N GLN A 348 -4.80 -22.85 -2.90
CA GLN A 348 -5.41 -23.53 -1.77
C GLN A 348 -4.62 -23.08 -0.55
N THR A 349 -4.92 -21.90 -0.02
CA THR A 349 -4.85 -21.72 1.40
C THR A 349 -5.97 -22.61 1.92
N GLU A 350 -5.63 -23.86 2.23
CA GLU A 350 -6.22 -24.45 3.42
C GLU A 350 -6.18 -23.32 4.46
N GLU A 351 -7.35 -22.84 4.90
CA GLU A 351 -7.53 -21.78 5.94
C GLU A 351 -7.99 -20.36 5.52
N ALA A 352 -8.73 -20.19 4.40
CA ALA A 352 -9.57 -18.97 4.25
C ALA A 352 -10.85 -18.98 5.12
N ASP A 353 -11.10 -20.06 5.87
CA ASP A 353 -12.20 -20.19 6.86
C ASP A 353 -11.73 -20.00 8.32
N LYS A 354 -10.54 -19.41 8.56
CA LYS A 354 -10.11 -19.05 9.92
C LYS A 354 -10.61 -17.65 10.32
N ASP A 355 -11.93 -17.53 10.44
CA ASP A 355 -12.56 -16.71 11.49
C ASP A 355 -12.63 -17.50 12.82
N GLU A 356 -11.74 -18.49 13.00
CA GLU A 356 -11.47 -19.07 14.30
C GLU A 356 -10.57 -18.11 15.06
N GLN A 357 -11.10 -17.53 16.13
CA GLN A 357 -10.39 -16.82 17.19
C GLN A 357 -8.95 -17.32 17.31
N SER A 358 -8.02 -16.60 16.69
CA SER A 358 -6.59 -16.82 16.86
C SER A 358 -6.31 -16.79 18.35
N ASP A 359 -5.73 -17.87 18.89
CA ASP A 359 -5.30 -17.88 20.29
C ASP A 359 -4.37 -16.69 20.51
N PRO A 360 -4.67 -15.74 21.42
CA PRO A 360 -3.81 -14.58 21.67
C PRO A 360 -2.36 -14.97 21.97
N ALA A 361 -2.12 -16.19 22.47
CA ALA A 361 -0.78 -16.72 22.68
C ALA A 361 -0.04 -17.04 21.37
N GLU A 362 -0.72 -17.52 20.34
CA GLU A 362 -0.12 -17.81 19.03
C GLU A 362 0.12 -16.51 18.25
N GLU A 363 -0.79 -15.53 18.32
CA GLU A 363 -0.58 -14.18 17.76
C GLU A 363 0.67 -13.51 18.35
N GLU A 364 0.80 -13.57 19.68
CA GLU A 364 1.96 -13.00 20.37
C GLU A 364 3.26 -13.72 19.99
N LYS A 365 3.22 -15.05 19.85
CA LYS A 365 4.38 -15.83 19.40
C LYS A 365 4.79 -15.48 17.97
N GLN A 366 3.82 -15.31 17.07
CA GLN A 366 4.07 -14.90 15.69
C GLN A 366 4.64 -13.47 15.64
N ARG A 367 4.07 -12.54 16.42
CA ARG A 367 4.59 -11.17 16.57
C ARG A 367 6.04 -11.17 17.07
N MET A 368 6.38 -11.99 18.06
CA MET A 368 7.74 -12.11 18.57
C MET A 368 8.71 -12.69 17.53
N SER A 369 8.26 -13.65 16.72
CA SER A 369 9.05 -14.22 15.62
C SER A 369 9.38 -13.13 14.58
N GLU A 370 8.38 -12.37 14.15
CA GLU A 370 8.55 -11.30 13.17
C GLU A 370 9.35 -10.12 13.71
N ALA A 371 9.23 -9.82 15.01
CA ALA A 371 10.10 -8.85 15.68
C ALA A 371 11.57 -9.29 15.66
N ALA A 372 11.85 -10.59 15.84
CA ALA A 372 13.21 -11.12 15.75
C ALA A 372 13.76 -11.04 14.31
N ARG A 373 12.92 -11.31 13.31
CA ARG A 373 13.28 -11.14 11.89
C ARG A 373 13.60 -9.68 11.57
N ALA A 374 12.74 -8.77 12.01
CA ALA A 374 12.91 -7.32 11.85
C ALA A 374 14.20 -6.84 12.50
N ASP A 375 14.52 -7.30 13.72
CA ASP A 375 15.74 -6.94 14.44
C ASP A 375 17.01 -7.41 13.70
N ALA A 376 17.03 -8.66 13.23
CA ALA A 376 18.15 -9.19 12.44
C ALA A 376 18.38 -8.39 11.15
N PHE A 377 17.32 -8.13 10.40
CA PHE A 377 17.41 -7.32 9.18
C PHE A 377 17.86 -5.88 9.48
N ALA A 378 17.24 -5.24 10.48
CA ALA A 378 17.57 -3.88 10.93
C ALA A 378 19.02 -3.75 11.41
N SER A 379 19.56 -4.78 12.08
CA SER A 379 20.95 -4.84 12.53
C SER A 379 21.91 -4.80 11.34
N GLY A 380 21.67 -5.66 10.33
CA GLY A 380 22.45 -5.68 9.09
C GLY A 380 22.39 -4.36 8.33
N PHE A 381 21.19 -3.78 8.23
CA PHE A 381 20.97 -2.49 7.60
C PHE A 381 21.75 -1.37 8.31
N ALA A 382 21.60 -1.25 9.63
CA ALA A 382 22.29 -0.23 10.42
C ALA A 382 23.81 -0.40 10.36
N GLN A 383 24.32 -1.63 10.29
CA GLN A 383 25.76 -1.90 10.17
C GLN A 383 26.34 -1.30 8.89
N MET A 384 25.77 -1.62 7.73
CA MET A 384 26.25 -1.10 6.45
C MET A 384 25.98 0.41 6.32
N TYR A 385 24.82 0.90 6.76
CA TYR A 385 24.48 2.32 6.75
C TYR A 385 25.49 3.17 7.50
N ARG A 386 25.83 2.78 8.74
CA ARG A 386 26.81 3.50 9.56
C ARG A 386 28.20 3.43 8.96
N TRP A 387 28.59 2.26 8.42
CA TRP A 387 29.86 2.12 7.72
C TRP A 387 29.96 3.08 6.51
N ILE A 388 28.88 3.23 5.73
CA ILE A 388 28.79 4.20 4.63
C ILE A 388 28.96 5.63 5.16
N CYS A 389 28.29 5.98 6.27
CA CYS A 389 28.43 7.31 6.88
C CYS A 389 29.85 7.60 7.36
N GLU A 390 30.50 6.63 7.99
CA GLU A 390 31.89 6.73 8.47
C GLU A 390 32.91 6.87 7.33
N ASN A 391 32.64 6.22 6.19
CA ASN A 391 33.52 6.20 5.00
C ASN A 391 32.98 7.05 3.84
N ARG A 392 32.09 8.02 4.14
CA ARG A 392 31.27 8.75 3.16
C ARG A 392 32.06 9.26 1.95
N GLN A 393 33.22 9.89 2.17
CA GLN A 393 34.00 10.47 1.08
C GLN A 393 34.53 9.41 0.11
N ILE A 394 34.95 8.25 0.63
CA ILE A 394 35.41 7.11 -0.19
C ILE A 394 34.24 6.56 -1.00
N VAL A 395 33.06 6.39 -0.37
CA VAL A 395 31.85 5.93 -1.05
C VAL A 395 31.44 6.90 -2.16
N LEU A 396 31.43 8.21 -1.89
CA LEU A 396 31.10 9.23 -2.88
C LEU A 396 32.05 9.21 -4.08
N GLU A 397 33.36 9.05 -3.86
CA GLU A 397 34.36 8.98 -4.93
C GLU A 397 34.17 7.72 -5.80
N ILE A 398 33.94 6.57 -5.15
CA ILE A 398 33.70 5.30 -5.83
C ILE A 398 32.42 5.38 -6.66
N VAL A 399 31.30 5.80 -6.08
CA VAL A 399 30.01 5.92 -6.79
C VAL A 399 30.11 6.92 -7.94
N ARG A 400 30.75 8.08 -7.73
CA ARG A 400 30.97 9.07 -8.80
C ARG A 400 31.76 8.48 -9.97
N THR A 401 32.76 7.65 -9.68
CA THR A 401 33.62 7.06 -10.72
C THR A 401 32.92 5.95 -11.48
N GLU A 402 32.25 5.03 -10.77
CA GLU A 402 31.66 3.84 -11.39
C GLU A 402 30.29 4.10 -12.05
N CYS A 403 29.56 5.12 -11.60
CA CYS A 403 28.21 5.39 -12.10
C CYS A 403 28.13 6.61 -13.04
N ALA A 404 29.26 7.18 -13.48
CA ALA A 404 29.25 8.32 -14.38
C ALA A 404 28.90 7.92 -15.83
N GLY A 405 27.84 8.54 -16.37
CA GLY A 405 27.47 8.42 -17.78
C GLY A 405 26.86 7.08 -18.20
N ILE A 406 26.55 6.20 -17.24
CA ILE A 406 25.90 4.91 -17.52
C ILE A 406 24.41 5.10 -17.84
N THR A 407 23.85 4.14 -18.55
CA THR A 407 22.44 4.11 -18.99
C THR A 407 21.67 3.08 -18.19
N LEU A 408 20.58 3.53 -17.56
CA LEU A 408 19.74 2.76 -16.65
C LEU A 408 18.26 2.90 -17.01
N ARG A 409 17.42 1.98 -16.55
CA ARG A 409 15.98 1.94 -16.77
C ARG A 409 15.26 2.90 -15.82
N ALA A 410 14.39 3.73 -16.39
CA ALA A 410 13.42 4.52 -15.64
C ALA A 410 12.06 3.81 -15.64
N VAL A 411 11.68 3.19 -14.52
CA VAL A 411 10.31 2.66 -14.35
C VAL A 411 9.36 3.82 -14.03
N LEU A 412 8.61 4.26 -15.03
CA LEU A 412 7.61 5.34 -14.90
C LEU A 412 6.23 4.83 -14.47
N GLN A 413 5.94 3.56 -14.73
CA GLN A 413 4.70 2.89 -14.38
C GLN A 413 4.99 1.39 -14.14
N PRO A 414 4.38 0.74 -13.14
CA PRO A 414 4.54 -0.70 -12.93
C PRO A 414 4.15 -1.52 -14.17
N THR A 415 4.98 -2.50 -14.54
CA THR A 415 4.79 -3.32 -15.75
C THR A 415 3.47 -4.08 -15.76
N MET A 416 2.93 -4.43 -14.58
CA MET A 416 1.66 -5.13 -14.44
C MET A 416 0.49 -4.42 -15.13
N TYR A 417 0.49 -3.07 -15.15
CA TYR A 417 -0.56 -2.29 -15.80
C TYR A 417 -0.50 -2.42 -17.32
N TYR A 418 0.70 -2.38 -17.89
CA TYR A 418 0.89 -2.63 -19.32
C TYR A 418 0.55 -4.07 -19.69
N GLY A 419 0.93 -5.04 -18.85
CA GLY A 419 0.56 -6.44 -19.03
C GLY A 419 -0.96 -6.64 -19.06
N GLN A 420 -1.72 -5.89 -18.25
CA GLN A 420 -3.19 -5.88 -18.32
C GLN A 420 -3.69 -5.33 -19.66
N LEU A 421 -3.14 -4.23 -20.15
CA LEU A 421 -3.52 -3.66 -21.46
C LEU A 421 -3.20 -4.62 -22.61
N LEU A 422 -2.02 -5.25 -22.63
CA LEU A 422 -1.67 -6.26 -23.64
C LEU A 422 -2.65 -7.45 -23.63
N ARG A 423 -3.05 -7.95 -22.44
CA ARG A 423 -4.09 -8.98 -22.34
C ARG A 423 -5.45 -8.53 -22.87
N MET A 424 -5.78 -7.25 -22.70
CA MET A 424 -7.00 -6.66 -23.26
C MET A 424 -6.94 -6.57 -24.79
N LEU A 425 -5.77 -6.26 -25.37
CA LEU A 425 -5.57 -6.25 -26.84
C LEU A 425 -5.81 -7.63 -27.46
N GLY A 426 -5.57 -8.72 -26.73
CA GLY A 426 -5.93 -10.09 -27.15
C GLY A 426 -7.43 -10.44 -27.08
N ASN A 427 -8.32 -9.48 -26.81
CA ASN A 427 -9.77 -9.71 -26.79
C ASN A 427 -10.34 -9.83 -28.22
N PRO A 428 -11.25 -10.79 -28.51
CA PRO A 428 -12.01 -10.84 -29.75
C PRO A 428 -12.57 -9.49 -30.22
N GLU A 429 -13.12 -8.67 -29.32
CA GLU A 429 -13.67 -7.34 -29.64
C GLU A 429 -12.59 -6.35 -30.07
N ALA A 430 -11.44 -6.37 -29.38
CA ALA A 430 -10.30 -5.54 -29.73
C ALA A 430 -9.73 -5.94 -31.09
N LEU A 431 -9.56 -7.25 -31.33
CA LEU A 431 -9.01 -7.79 -32.57
C LEU A 431 -9.96 -7.64 -33.77
N ALA A 432 -11.26 -7.43 -33.51
CA ALA A 432 -12.27 -7.16 -34.52
C ALA A 432 -12.34 -5.67 -34.95
N SER A 433 -11.82 -4.74 -34.13
CA SER A 433 -12.04 -3.30 -34.33
C SER A 433 -10.81 -2.47 -33.96
N GLU A 434 -10.25 -1.77 -34.95
CA GLU A 434 -9.12 -0.85 -34.77
C GLU A 434 -9.44 0.26 -33.75
N ASP A 435 -10.66 0.79 -33.74
CA ASP A 435 -11.09 1.79 -32.75
C ASP A 435 -11.00 1.27 -31.31
N VAL A 436 -11.45 0.03 -31.05
CA VAL A 436 -11.39 -0.59 -29.72
C VAL A 436 -9.95 -0.92 -29.35
N PHE A 437 -9.18 -1.47 -30.28
CA PHE A 437 -7.76 -1.78 -30.10
C PHE A 437 -6.98 -0.52 -29.68
N THR A 438 -7.18 0.58 -30.42
CA THR A 438 -6.58 1.90 -30.18
C THR A 438 -7.04 2.51 -28.85
N THR A 439 -8.35 2.44 -28.55
CA THR A 439 -8.91 2.94 -27.29
C THR A 439 -8.31 2.25 -26.06
N ILE A 440 -8.03 0.93 -26.15
CA ILE A 440 -7.38 0.20 -25.06
C ILE A 440 -5.97 0.74 -24.80
N MET A 441 -5.18 1.02 -25.83
CA MET A 441 -3.84 1.58 -25.67
C MET A 441 -3.88 2.99 -25.07
N PHE A 442 -4.80 3.85 -25.50
CA PHE A 442 -4.95 5.21 -24.95
C PHE A 442 -5.39 5.26 -23.49
N ARG A 443 -5.75 4.13 -22.86
CA ARG A 443 -5.95 4.07 -21.42
C ARG A 443 -4.69 4.40 -20.61
N THR A 444 -3.51 4.38 -21.23
CA THR A 444 -2.27 4.89 -20.61
C THR A 444 -2.41 6.35 -20.16
N ALA A 445 -3.24 7.16 -20.82
CA ALA A 445 -3.56 8.53 -20.39
C ALA A 445 -4.26 8.59 -19.03
N ALA A 446 -4.92 7.52 -18.59
CA ALA A 446 -5.63 7.44 -17.31
C ALA A 446 -4.75 6.94 -16.15
N PHE A 447 -3.45 6.70 -16.38
CA PHE A 447 -2.53 6.26 -15.33
C PHE A 447 -2.19 7.33 -14.29
N GLY A 448 -2.46 8.59 -14.59
CA GLY A 448 -2.22 9.70 -13.67
C GLY A 448 -2.72 11.01 -14.27
N PRO A 449 -2.98 12.02 -13.43
CA PRO A 449 -3.32 13.35 -13.90
C PRO A 449 -2.13 14.00 -14.62
N LYS A 450 -2.42 14.91 -15.56
CA LYS A 450 -1.44 15.81 -16.21
C LYS A 450 -0.20 15.15 -16.85
N ARG A 451 -0.32 13.89 -17.31
CA ARG A 451 0.79 13.18 -17.97
C ARG A 451 1.18 13.88 -19.30
N PRO A 452 2.48 13.98 -19.64
CA PRO A 452 2.92 14.54 -20.92
C PRO A 452 2.37 13.73 -22.09
N LEU A 453 2.01 14.41 -23.17
CA LEU A 453 1.48 13.75 -24.36
C LEU A 453 2.55 12.86 -25.02
N GLU A 454 3.81 13.30 -25.01
CA GLU A 454 4.96 12.57 -25.56
C GLU A 454 5.17 11.23 -24.85
N LEU A 455 4.98 11.20 -23.52
CA LEU A 455 5.01 9.96 -22.75
C LEU A 455 3.87 9.02 -23.17
N ILE A 456 2.63 9.53 -23.22
CA ILE A 456 1.46 8.73 -23.61
C ILE A 456 1.66 8.16 -25.02
N VAL A 457 2.16 8.95 -25.96
CA VAL A 457 2.46 8.52 -27.33
C VAL A 457 3.50 7.40 -27.33
N ALA A 458 4.62 7.55 -26.61
CA ALA A 458 5.66 6.52 -26.53
C ALA A 458 5.14 5.20 -25.92
N GLU A 459 4.24 5.29 -24.94
CA GLU A 459 3.58 4.12 -24.34
C GLU A 459 2.65 3.43 -25.34
N VAL A 460 1.83 4.20 -26.06
CA VAL A 460 0.91 3.70 -27.09
C VAL A 460 1.69 3.06 -28.25
N GLU A 461 2.79 3.67 -28.71
CA GLU A 461 3.65 3.12 -29.76
C GLU A 461 4.26 1.76 -29.37
N SER A 462 4.71 1.64 -28.11
CA SER A 462 5.24 0.37 -27.58
C SER A 462 4.15 -0.70 -27.53
N LEU A 463 2.95 -0.35 -27.04
CA LEU A 463 1.81 -1.27 -27.00
C LEU A 463 1.32 -1.67 -28.39
N TRP A 464 1.42 -0.79 -29.39
CA TRP A 464 1.12 -1.10 -30.80
C TRP A 464 2.07 -2.17 -31.36
N GLN A 465 3.32 -2.14 -30.91
CA GLN A 465 4.33 -3.18 -31.16
C GLN A 465 4.20 -4.39 -30.24
N LEU A 466 3.15 -4.46 -29.40
CA LEU A 466 2.90 -5.55 -28.47
C LEU A 466 4.01 -5.74 -27.42
N ASP A 467 4.69 -4.65 -27.07
CA ASP A 467 5.73 -4.60 -26.05
C ASP A 467 5.26 -3.85 -24.81
N ILE A 468 5.85 -4.20 -23.67
CA ILE A 468 5.77 -3.39 -22.47
C ILE A 468 6.66 -2.14 -22.67
N PRO A 469 6.13 -0.91 -22.49
CA PRO A 469 6.93 0.31 -22.61
C PRO A 469 8.20 0.28 -21.76
N PHE A 470 9.31 0.74 -22.34
CA PHE A 470 10.63 0.73 -21.73
C PHE A 470 11.30 2.10 -21.88
N PHE A 471 11.67 2.71 -20.76
CA PHE A 471 12.28 4.04 -20.71
C PHE A 471 13.65 3.98 -20.07
N LYS A 472 14.56 4.83 -20.54
CA LYS A 472 15.94 4.90 -20.07
C LYS A 472 16.34 6.31 -19.71
N HIS A 473 17.33 6.43 -18.83
CA HIS A 473 18.01 7.69 -18.54
C HIS A 473 19.51 7.46 -18.49
N ARG A 474 20.28 8.50 -18.82
CA ARG A 474 21.72 8.51 -18.59
C ARG A 474 21.99 9.21 -17.26
N THR A 475 22.89 8.68 -16.43
CA THR A 475 23.04 9.15 -15.04
C THR A 475 23.54 10.59 -14.89
N ASP A 476 24.13 11.17 -15.94
CA ASP A 476 24.60 12.56 -16.01
C ASP A 476 23.66 13.48 -16.83
N SER A 477 22.49 12.98 -17.23
CA SER A 477 21.46 13.70 -17.99
C SER A 477 20.21 13.95 -17.15
N SER A 478 19.45 14.99 -17.51
CA SER A 478 18.15 15.32 -16.93
C SER A 478 16.97 14.75 -17.72
N GLU A 479 17.23 14.13 -18.88
CA GLU A 479 16.18 13.65 -19.78
C GLU A 479 15.87 12.16 -19.55
N ILE A 480 14.58 11.83 -19.61
CA ILE A 480 14.11 10.45 -19.73
C ILE A 480 13.71 10.19 -21.18
N LEU A 481 14.34 9.18 -21.77
CA LEU A 481 14.26 8.85 -23.18
C LEU A 481 13.46 7.58 -23.40
N SER A 482 12.70 7.56 -24.49
CA SER A 482 12.22 6.31 -25.08
C SER A 482 13.36 5.63 -25.86
N LEU A 483 13.12 4.41 -26.37
CA LEU A 483 14.14 3.68 -27.10
C LEU A 483 14.47 4.27 -28.48
N HIS A 484 13.49 4.90 -29.13
CA HIS A 484 13.72 5.67 -30.35
C HIS A 484 14.38 6.99 -29.92
N GLU A 485 15.72 7.00 -29.82
CA GLU A 485 16.62 8.00 -29.20
C GLU A 485 16.53 9.46 -29.68
N THR A 486 15.39 9.88 -30.24
CA THR A 486 15.19 11.19 -30.87
C THR A 486 14.13 12.05 -30.20
N ALA A 487 13.33 11.52 -29.26
CA ALA A 487 12.30 12.30 -28.57
C ALA A 487 12.36 12.12 -27.05
N ALA A 488 12.59 13.23 -26.34
CA ALA A 488 12.35 13.31 -24.91
C ALA A 488 10.88 12.98 -24.62
N THR A 489 10.62 12.25 -23.54
CA THR A 489 9.26 11.84 -23.14
C THR A 489 8.41 12.98 -22.56
N GLY A 490 8.95 14.21 -22.54
CA GLY A 490 8.39 15.33 -21.77
C GLY A 490 8.62 15.21 -20.26
N VAL A 491 9.15 14.08 -19.78
CA VAL A 491 9.50 13.85 -18.38
C VAL A 491 10.95 14.24 -18.13
N SER A 492 11.18 15.05 -17.09
CA SER A 492 12.51 15.52 -16.72
C SER A 492 12.86 15.22 -15.27
N VAL A 493 14.15 15.08 -15.02
CA VAL A 493 14.77 14.99 -13.70
C VAL A 493 15.27 16.38 -13.31
N GLN A 494 15.09 16.82 -12.06
CA GLN A 494 15.47 18.18 -11.65
C GLN A 494 16.97 18.45 -11.77
N LYS A 495 17.81 17.45 -11.46
CA LYS A 495 19.27 17.51 -11.63
C LYS A 495 19.71 16.44 -12.62
N ASN A 496 20.27 15.35 -12.11
CA ASN A 496 20.48 14.09 -12.79
C ASN A 496 20.60 13.02 -11.70
N ALA A 497 20.41 11.77 -12.08
CA ALA A 497 20.37 10.64 -11.15
C ALA A 497 21.66 10.51 -10.30
N LEU A 498 22.83 10.78 -10.89
CA LEU A 498 24.10 10.66 -10.18
C LEU A 498 24.24 11.72 -9.07
N GLU A 499 24.05 13.00 -9.39
CA GLU A 499 24.14 14.08 -8.42
C GLU A 499 23.07 13.95 -7.33
N GLU A 500 21.87 13.45 -7.65
CA GLU A 500 20.85 13.12 -6.67
C GLU A 500 21.27 12.01 -5.71
N THR A 501 21.86 10.94 -6.24
CA THR A 501 22.38 9.82 -5.44
C THR A 501 23.54 10.28 -4.54
N LEU A 502 24.43 11.11 -5.06
CA LEU A 502 25.54 11.67 -4.28
C LEU A 502 25.05 12.62 -3.17
N SER A 503 24.03 13.44 -3.45
CA SER A 503 23.36 14.25 -2.42
C SER A 503 22.74 13.37 -1.36
N HIS A 504 22.03 12.31 -1.76
CA HIS A 504 21.43 11.35 -0.85
C HIS A 504 22.46 10.72 0.10
N ILE A 505 23.57 10.19 -0.42
CA ILE A 505 24.68 9.66 0.39
C ILE A 505 25.27 10.72 1.33
N THR A 506 25.30 11.97 0.89
CA THR A 506 25.80 13.09 1.71
C THR A 506 24.87 13.38 2.89
N ASP A 507 23.57 13.30 2.66
CA ASP A 507 22.52 13.61 3.62
C ASP A 507 22.24 12.47 4.61
N MET A 508 22.66 11.24 4.30
CA MET A 508 22.58 10.08 5.21
C MET A 508 23.19 10.38 6.59
N ASN A 509 22.40 10.19 7.65
CA ASN A 509 22.76 10.49 9.03
C ASN A 509 21.91 9.66 10.02
N GLU A 510 22.15 9.76 11.33
CA GLU A 510 21.42 8.96 12.34
C GLU A 510 19.91 9.26 12.41
N SER A 511 19.48 10.48 12.06
CA SER A 511 18.04 10.81 11.98
C SER A 511 17.39 10.06 10.81
N ASP A 512 18.02 10.09 9.63
CA ASP A 512 17.55 9.32 8.48
C ASP A 512 17.59 7.80 8.75
N LEU A 513 18.67 7.30 9.37
CA LEU A 513 18.74 5.89 9.79
C LEU A 513 17.57 5.52 10.70
N LYS A 514 17.22 6.37 11.68
CA LYS A 514 16.08 6.11 12.56
C LYS A 514 14.77 5.99 11.78
N ASP A 515 14.58 6.84 10.76
CA ASP A 515 13.41 6.82 9.88
C ASP A 515 13.36 5.55 9.02
N GLN A 516 14.48 5.16 8.39
CA GLN A 516 14.55 3.93 7.60
C GLN A 516 14.35 2.68 8.47
N LEU A 517 14.92 2.65 9.68
CA LEU A 517 14.67 1.58 10.63
C LEU A 517 13.18 1.49 10.98
N ASN A 518 12.49 2.61 11.18
CA ASN A 518 11.04 2.57 11.46
C ASN A 518 10.25 1.98 10.27
N GLN A 519 10.63 2.29 9.03
CA GLN A 519 10.01 1.67 7.85
C GLN A 519 10.29 0.17 7.76
N ILE A 520 11.51 -0.27 8.07
CA ILE A 520 11.88 -1.69 8.15
C ILE A 520 11.00 -2.38 9.18
N TRP A 521 10.97 -1.89 10.43
CA TRP A 521 10.15 -2.47 11.50
C TRP A 521 8.67 -2.53 11.13
N ASN A 522 8.15 -1.50 10.45
CA ASN A 522 6.76 -1.50 9.99
C ASN A 522 6.44 -2.63 9.00
N ALA A 523 7.34 -2.93 8.07
CA ALA A 523 7.12 -3.98 7.07
C ALA A 523 6.90 -5.37 7.71
N PHE A 524 7.58 -5.65 8.83
CA PHE A 524 7.45 -6.90 9.59
C PHE A 524 6.34 -6.85 10.65
N ALA A 525 6.27 -5.78 11.45
CA ALA A 525 5.41 -5.72 12.64
C ALA A 525 3.96 -5.29 12.35
N SER A 526 3.69 -4.58 11.25
CA SER A 526 2.37 -4.02 10.99
C SER A 526 1.21 -5.03 10.99
N PRO A 527 1.35 -6.28 10.50
CA PRO A 527 0.26 -7.26 10.50
C PRO A 527 -0.15 -7.73 11.90
N TYR A 528 0.75 -7.59 12.89
CA TYR A 528 0.63 -8.24 14.19
C TYR A 528 0.40 -7.20 15.29
N PRO A 529 -0.85 -6.88 15.63
CA PRO A 529 -1.16 -5.95 16.71
C PRO A 529 -0.63 -6.43 18.06
N ALA A 530 -0.01 -5.54 18.83
CA ALA A 530 0.27 -5.78 20.24
C ALA A 530 -0.90 -5.30 21.11
N ASN A 531 -1.83 -6.21 21.42
CA ASN A 531 -3.07 -5.90 22.15
C ASN A 531 -3.01 -6.21 23.66
N THR A 532 -1.82 -6.47 24.18
CA THR A 532 -1.55 -6.67 25.61
C THR A 532 -0.45 -5.73 26.08
N LEU A 533 -0.80 -4.71 26.88
CA LEU A 533 0.14 -3.72 27.41
C LEU A 533 0.76 -4.21 28.71
N VAL A 534 -0.07 -4.77 29.57
CA VAL A 534 0.29 -5.35 30.87
C VAL A 534 -0.50 -6.65 31.10
N PRO A 535 0.01 -7.60 31.90
CA PRO A 535 -0.68 -8.87 32.16
C PRO A 535 -2.03 -8.68 32.85
N GLN A 536 -2.15 -7.69 33.74
CA GLN A 536 -3.40 -7.32 34.39
C GLN A 536 -3.60 -5.80 34.33
N PRO A 537 -4.83 -5.30 34.06
CA PRO A 537 -5.11 -3.87 34.02
C PRO A 537 -4.67 -3.11 35.28
N ALA A 538 -4.80 -3.76 36.45
CA ALA A 538 -4.38 -3.22 37.74
C ALA A 538 -2.89 -2.85 37.82
N ASP A 539 -2.04 -3.44 36.97
CA ASP A 539 -0.62 -3.12 36.89
C ASP A 539 -0.39 -1.78 36.17
N ALA A 540 -1.26 -1.39 35.24
CA ALA A 540 -1.22 -0.09 34.57
C ALA A 540 -1.88 1.01 35.42
N TRP A 541 -2.79 0.67 36.33
CA TRP A 541 -3.54 1.62 37.17
C TRP A 541 -2.75 2.26 38.32
N ARG A 542 -1.44 2.08 38.37
CA ARG A 542 -0.60 2.61 39.45
C ARG A 542 0.70 3.16 38.90
N GLY A 543 1.35 3.98 39.71
CA GLY A 543 2.73 4.38 39.46
C GLY A 543 2.88 5.68 38.66
N ARG A 544 1.89 6.59 38.71
CA ARG A 544 2.18 7.99 38.38
C ARG A 544 3.41 8.42 39.18
N ASN A 545 4.39 8.96 38.45
CA ASN A 545 5.63 9.45 39.02
C ASN A 545 5.41 10.87 39.54
N ASN A 546 6.07 11.85 38.93
CA ASN A 546 5.88 13.26 39.21
C ASN A 546 5.61 14.03 37.92
N LEU A 547 5.04 15.23 38.07
CA LEU A 547 4.69 16.13 36.96
C LEU A 547 5.87 16.43 36.04
N GLN A 548 7.08 16.60 36.58
CA GLN A 548 8.28 16.88 35.78
C GLN A 548 8.57 15.74 34.80
N SER A 549 8.45 14.49 35.23
CA SER A 549 8.67 13.34 34.34
C SER A 549 7.64 13.26 33.21
N GLU A 550 6.41 13.73 33.45
CA GLU A 550 5.35 13.79 32.43
C GLU A 550 5.66 14.90 31.42
N GLN A 551 6.12 16.05 31.88
CA GLN A 551 6.56 17.17 31.04
C GLN A 551 7.78 16.80 30.18
N ASP A 552 8.79 16.17 30.78
CA ASP A 552 10.01 15.74 30.08
C ASP A 552 9.67 14.71 28.99
N PHE A 553 8.81 13.74 29.31
CA PHE A 553 8.38 12.72 28.34
C PHE A 553 7.48 13.31 27.24
N SER A 554 6.55 14.21 27.58
CA SER A 554 5.72 14.91 26.60
C SER A 554 6.58 15.73 25.63
N SER A 555 7.61 16.40 26.15
CA SER A 555 8.59 17.13 25.32
C SER A 555 9.33 16.18 24.39
N LYS A 556 9.82 15.03 24.87
CA LYS A 556 10.48 14.01 24.04
C LYS A 556 9.58 13.53 22.88
N VAL A 557 8.29 13.32 23.13
CA VAL A 557 7.34 12.89 22.10
C VAL A 557 7.05 14.04 21.12
N ALA A 558 6.85 15.27 21.61
CA ALA A 558 6.63 16.45 20.77
C ALA A 558 7.85 16.75 19.88
N ASP A 559 9.06 16.74 20.43
CA ASP A 559 10.33 16.89 19.70
C ASP A 559 10.45 15.85 18.59
N TYR A 560 10.05 14.60 18.86
CA TYR A 560 10.05 13.54 17.87
C TYR A 560 9.08 13.81 16.70
N LEU A 561 7.90 14.38 16.98
CA LEU A 561 6.95 14.77 15.95
C LEU A 561 7.45 15.97 15.13
N VAL A 562 8.01 17.00 15.79
CA VAL A 562 8.56 18.20 15.13
C VAL A 562 9.73 17.85 14.22
N ALA A 563 10.65 17.00 14.68
CA ALA A 563 11.83 16.59 13.92
C ALA A 563 11.49 15.83 12.62
N ARG A 564 10.28 15.30 12.49
CA ARG A 564 9.79 14.51 11.34
C ARG A 564 8.68 15.22 10.56
N LEU A 565 8.45 16.49 10.83
CA LEU A 565 7.50 17.32 10.10
C LEU A 565 8.17 17.90 8.86
N TYR A 566 7.65 17.55 7.68
CA TYR A 566 8.24 17.95 6.40
C TYR A 566 7.26 18.77 5.54
N PRO A 567 7.75 19.64 4.64
CA PRO A 567 6.90 20.34 3.68
C PRO A 567 6.04 19.37 2.86
N GLY A 568 4.81 19.80 2.56
CA GLY A 568 3.83 19.03 1.79
C GLY A 568 4.22 18.83 0.32
N LEU A 569 3.24 18.42 -0.49
CA LEU A 569 3.46 18.12 -1.92
C LEU A 569 3.73 19.37 -2.77
N ALA A 570 3.26 20.53 -2.31
CA ALA A 570 3.42 21.82 -2.97
C ALA A 570 3.78 22.91 -1.94
N GLU A 571 4.28 24.07 -2.38
CA GLU A 571 4.74 25.15 -1.49
C GLU A 571 3.64 25.61 -0.52
N LYS A 572 2.40 25.68 -1.02
CA LYS A 572 1.21 26.06 -0.23
C LYS A 572 0.49 24.89 0.43
N SER A 573 1.02 23.67 0.35
CA SER A 573 0.41 22.52 1.01
C SER A 573 0.75 22.51 2.50
N PRO A 574 -0.16 22.01 3.36
CA PRO A 574 0.17 21.71 4.75
C PRO A 574 1.41 20.83 4.87
N TRP A 575 2.25 21.10 5.85
CA TRP A 575 3.33 20.19 6.22
C TRP A 575 2.74 18.88 6.76
N THR A 576 3.46 17.78 6.61
CA THR A 576 2.95 16.43 6.89
C THR A 576 4.07 15.47 7.30
N TRP A 577 3.71 14.22 7.58
CA TRP A 577 4.60 13.13 7.97
C TRP A 577 4.52 11.97 6.97
N VAL A 578 5.56 11.13 6.96
CA VAL A 578 5.53 9.79 6.37
C VAL A 578 5.56 8.77 7.48
N ALA A 579 4.53 7.92 7.53
CA ALA A 579 4.36 6.94 8.58
C ALA A 579 3.43 5.80 8.12
N PRO A 580 3.39 4.69 8.88
CA PRO A 580 2.40 3.64 8.67
C PRO A 580 0.98 4.16 8.90
N THR A 581 0.08 3.83 7.98
CA THR A 581 -1.34 4.21 8.07
C THR A 581 -2.23 2.97 8.09
N PRO A 582 -3.30 2.95 8.91
CA PRO A 582 -4.26 1.85 8.98
C PRO A 582 -5.16 1.68 7.73
N GLY A 583 -4.93 2.39 6.63
CA GLY A 583 -5.83 2.44 5.48
C GLY A 583 -7.08 3.29 5.76
N THR A 584 -7.77 3.76 4.71
CA THR A 584 -8.82 4.80 4.81
C THR A 584 -10.27 4.30 4.67
N GLN A 585 -10.51 3.00 4.51
CA GLN A 585 -11.89 2.48 4.34
C GLN A 585 -12.05 1.10 4.97
N GLN A 586 -12.72 0.99 6.14
CA GLN A 586 -13.14 -0.28 6.78
C GLN A 586 -12.07 -1.42 6.77
N GLN A 587 -10.81 -1.04 6.61
CA GLN A 587 -9.69 -1.90 6.25
C GLN A 587 -9.01 -2.35 7.53
N HIS A 588 -9.69 -3.17 8.31
CA HIS A 588 -9.03 -3.97 9.33
C HIS A 588 -8.31 -5.18 8.68
N THR A 589 -7.57 -4.96 7.58
CA THR A 589 -6.83 -6.01 6.86
C THR A 589 -5.51 -6.39 7.54
N GLY A 590 -5.39 -6.15 8.86
CA GLY A 590 -4.19 -6.45 9.65
C GLY A 590 -2.98 -5.56 9.39
N ALA A 591 -2.58 -5.30 8.14
CA ALA A 591 -1.28 -4.66 7.82
C ALA A 591 -1.36 -3.20 7.36
N TRP A 592 -0.38 -2.40 7.79
CA TRP A 592 -0.29 -0.95 7.60
C TRP A 592 0.83 -0.56 6.63
N ASP A 593 0.48 0.17 5.57
CA ASP A 593 1.44 0.63 4.59
C ASP A 593 2.02 2.00 4.99
N THR A 594 3.31 2.20 4.68
CA THR A 594 3.98 3.49 4.86
C THR A 594 3.48 4.48 3.79
N ALA A 595 2.80 5.53 4.23
CA ALA A 595 2.20 6.53 3.36
C ALA A 595 2.52 7.96 3.82
N VAL A 596 2.31 8.94 2.92
CA VAL A 596 2.20 10.35 3.32
C VAL A 596 0.87 10.51 4.03
N LEU A 597 0.86 11.12 5.21
CA LEU A 597 -0.38 11.33 5.97
C LEU A 597 -1.30 12.34 5.26
N GLY A 598 -2.58 11.98 5.18
CA GLY A 598 -3.65 12.80 4.62
C GLY A 598 -4.14 13.88 5.58
N LEU A 599 -5.17 14.62 5.18
CA LEU A 599 -5.82 15.67 5.98
C LEU A 599 -7.05 15.15 6.72
N ASP A 600 -6.91 14.03 7.42
CA ASP A 600 -7.91 13.48 8.32
C ASP A 600 -7.44 13.52 9.79
N LEU A 601 -8.39 13.43 10.72
CA LEU A 601 -8.11 13.43 12.16
C LEU A 601 -7.80 12.02 12.68
N TYR A 602 -8.25 10.98 11.99
CA TYR A 602 -8.10 9.60 12.45
C TYR A 602 -6.63 9.15 12.36
N SER A 603 -6.11 9.08 11.14
CA SER A 603 -4.76 8.61 10.79
C SER A 603 -3.86 9.70 10.21
N GLY A 604 -4.44 10.82 9.80
CA GLY A 604 -3.79 11.90 9.09
C GLY A 604 -3.06 12.91 9.98
N SER A 605 -2.64 14.01 9.34
CA SER A 605 -1.75 15.04 9.90
C SER A 605 -2.41 15.96 10.92
N LEU A 606 -3.75 16.04 10.95
CA LEU A 606 -4.48 16.91 11.89
C LEU A 606 -4.29 16.45 13.33
N GLY A 607 -4.22 15.15 13.53
CA GLY A 607 -3.98 14.52 14.82
C GLY A 607 -2.67 14.96 15.49
N PRO A 608 -1.52 14.64 14.88
CA PRO A 608 -0.21 15.14 15.34
C PRO A 608 -0.17 16.65 15.53
N ALA A 609 -0.76 17.42 14.60
CA ALA A 609 -0.77 18.88 14.68
C ALA A 609 -1.58 19.40 15.88
N LEU A 610 -2.76 18.82 16.15
CA LEU A 610 -3.58 19.16 17.32
C LEU A 610 -2.84 18.81 18.62
N SER A 611 -2.20 17.64 18.71
CA SER A 611 -1.41 17.26 19.89
C SER A 611 -0.20 18.17 20.10
N LEU A 612 0.42 18.68 19.02
CA LEU A 612 1.47 19.70 19.10
C LEU A 612 0.93 21.05 19.57
N ALA A 613 -0.26 21.47 19.13
CA ALA A 613 -0.91 22.68 19.63
C ALA A 613 -1.22 22.58 21.13
N GLN A 614 -1.75 21.43 21.59
CA GLN A 614 -1.99 21.16 23.01
C GLN A 614 -0.67 21.14 23.82
N ALA A 615 0.38 20.51 23.28
CA ALA A 615 1.70 20.52 23.90
C ALA A 615 2.29 21.94 23.96
N ALA A 616 2.10 22.75 22.93
CA ALA A 616 2.55 24.15 22.90
C ALA A 616 1.91 24.96 24.03
N HIS A 617 0.61 24.78 24.24
CA HIS A 617 -0.14 25.42 25.31
C HIS A 617 0.34 24.96 26.70
N THR A 618 0.34 23.64 26.93
CA THR A 618 0.65 23.07 28.25
C THR A 618 2.12 23.21 28.65
N LEU A 619 3.05 23.16 27.70
CA LEU A 619 4.50 23.23 27.94
C LEU A 619 5.09 24.61 27.60
N GLU A 620 4.26 25.58 27.23
CA GLU A 620 4.65 26.95 26.86
C GLU A 620 5.76 27.01 25.78
N SER A 621 5.65 26.17 24.75
CA SER A 621 6.67 26.04 23.69
C SER A 621 6.26 26.71 22.38
N ALA A 622 6.98 27.76 22.00
CA ALA A 622 6.79 28.44 20.72
C ALA A 622 7.16 27.57 19.50
N GLU A 623 8.09 26.63 19.67
CA GLU A 623 8.49 25.71 18.59
C GLU A 623 7.35 24.75 18.23
N TYR A 624 6.66 24.21 19.23
CA TYR A 624 5.51 23.32 19.01
C TYR A 624 4.33 24.08 18.40
N ALA A 625 4.10 25.33 18.82
CA ALA A 625 3.12 26.22 18.20
C ALA A 625 3.43 26.44 16.72
N GLN A 626 4.69 26.76 16.39
CA GLN A 626 5.11 26.96 15.00
C GLN A 626 4.92 25.69 14.15
N ALA A 627 5.23 24.51 14.71
CA ALA A 627 5.01 23.24 14.02
C ALA A 627 3.52 22.98 13.75
N ALA A 628 2.63 23.25 14.71
CA ALA A 628 1.19 23.15 14.50
C ALA A 628 0.70 24.13 13.41
N HIS A 629 1.18 25.38 13.41
CA HIS A 629 0.85 26.39 12.39
C HIS A 629 1.28 25.96 10.97
N ARG A 630 2.43 25.28 10.81
CA ARG A 630 2.85 24.76 9.49
C ARG A 630 1.86 23.76 8.87
N VAL A 631 0.99 23.17 9.69
CA VAL A 631 -0.09 22.28 9.22
C VAL A 631 -1.40 23.04 9.09
N PHE A 632 -1.82 23.79 10.11
CA PHE A 632 -3.13 24.44 10.13
C PHE A 632 -3.22 25.70 9.28
N ASP A 633 -2.14 26.45 9.11
CA ASP A 633 -2.20 27.73 8.42
C ASP A 633 -2.60 27.60 6.94
N PRO A 634 -2.01 26.67 6.17
CA PRO A 634 -2.41 26.48 4.77
C PRO A 634 -3.83 25.89 4.64
N ILE A 635 -4.30 25.14 5.63
CA ILE A 635 -5.69 24.64 5.67
C ILE A 635 -6.65 25.83 5.85
N ALA A 636 -6.37 26.73 6.80
CA ALA A 636 -7.18 27.92 6.99
C ALA A 636 -7.18 28.82 5.74
N ASP A 637 -6.02 29.00 5.09
CA ASP A 637 -5.93 29.75 3.83
C ASP A 637 -6.78 29.12 2.72
N ALA A 638 -6.79 27.79 2.62
CA ALA A 638 -7.65 27.07 1.68
C ALA A 638 -9.14 27.25 2.04
N VAL A 639 -9.53 27.19 3.32
CA VAL A 639 -10.93 27.41 3.73
C VAL A 639 -11.44 28.78 3.27
N PHE A 640 -10.62 29.83 3.37
CA PHE A 640 -10.98 31.20 2.99
C PHE A 640 -10.95 31.47 1.48
N SER A 641 -10.34 30.59 0.68
CA SER A 641 -10.27 30.74 -0.77
C SER A 641 -11.52 30.17 -1.45
N GLU A 642 -12.18 30.95 -2.31
CA GLU A 642 -13.29 30.45 -3.14
C GLU A 642 -12.78 29.56 -4.32
N ASP A 643 -11.51 29.71 -4.69
CA ASP A 643 -10.89 29.01 -5.84
C ASP A 643 -10.12 27.73 -5.45
N SER A 644 -10.12 27.31 -4.17
CA SER A 644 -9.39 26.11 -3.74
C SER A 644 -10.20 24.83 -3.90
N PHE A 645 -9.54 23.78 -4.38
CA PHE A 645 -10.03 22.39 -4.41
C PHE A 645 -10.55 21.94 -3.03
N PRO A 646 -11.50 20.98 -2.97
CA PRO A 646 -11.97 20.44 -1.70
C PRO A 646 -10.80 19.88 -0.87
N ILE A 647 -10.79 20.22 0.42
CA ILE A 647 -9.70 19.89 1.36
C ILE A 647 -9.68 18.38 1.65
N ALA A 648 -10.85 17.74 1.58
CA ALA A 648 -11.03 16.30 1.72
C ALA A 648 -11.59 15.69 0.41
N PRO A 649 -11.33 14.39 0.14
CA PRO A 649 -11.93 13.68 -1.00
C PRO A 649 -13.46 13.72 -0.95
N GLU A 650 -14.11 13.74 -2.12
CA GLU A 650 -15.57 13.89 -2.24
C GLU A 650 -16.33 12.81 -1.47
N GLU A 651 -15.86 11.57 -1.52
CA GLU A 651 -16.51 10.41 -0.90
C GLU A 651 -16.44 10.40 0.63
N ALA A 652 -15.44 11.06 1.21
CA ALA A 652 -15.20 11.12 2.66
C ALA A 652 -15.48 12.51 3.24
N ARG A 653 -15.91 13.46 2.40
CA ARG A 653 -15.98 14.89 2.74
C ARG A 653 -16.84 15.19 3.96
N ASP A 654 -17.93 14.45 4.13
CA ASP A 654 -18.91 14.63 5.20
C ASP A 654 -18.72 13.64 6.36
N ALA A 655 -17.64 12.85 6.36
CA ALA A 655 -17.31 11.94 7.46
C ALA A 655 -16.80 12.70 8.69
N ALA A 656 -17.13 12.22 9.90
CA ALA A 656 -16.79 12.92 11.13
C ALA A 656 -15.29 13.04 11.36
N LEU A 657 -14.51 11.97 11.20
CA LEU A 657 -13.06 11.98 11.47
C LEU A 657 -12.19 11.95 10.21
N MET A 658 -12.78 11.62 9.07
CA MET A 658 -12.10 11.53 7.76
C MET A 658 -12.38 12.72 6.84
N GLY A 659 -13.30 13.60 7.22
CA GLY A 659 -13.80 14.70 6.40
C GLY A 659 -13.67 16.08 7.04
N GLU A 660 -14.35 17.05 6.43
CA GLU A 660 -14.37 18.45 6.85
C GLU A 660 -14.84 18.69 8.30
N PRO A 661 -15.81 17.95 8.87
CA PRO A 661 -16.17 18.08 10.28
C PRO A 661 -15.00 17.85 11.25
N GLY A 662 -14.16 16.85 10.97
CA GLY A 662 -12.97 16.55 11.77
C GLY A 662 -11.88 17.60 11.62
N ILE A 663 -11.77 18.22 10.44
CA ILE A 663 -10.91 19.38 10.20
C ILE A 663 -11.38 20.58 11.00
N ALA A 664 -12.70 20.87 10.99
CA ALA A 664 -13.28 21.96 11.76
C ALA A 664 -13.03 21.77 13.27
N PHE A 665 -13.20 20.55 13.77
CA PHE A 665 -12.86 20.18 15.15
C PHE A 665 -11.38 20.45 15.45
N ALA A 666 -10.45 19.96 14.63
CA ALA A 666 -9.03 20.16 14.86
C ALA A 666 -8.61 21.64 14.82
N LEU A 667 -9.17 22.42 13.89
CA LEU A 667 -8.95 23.86 13.79
C LEU A 667 -9.45 24.60 15.04
N ALA A 668 -10.64 24.26 15.55
CA ALA A 668 -11.19 24.87 16.75
C ALA A 668 -10.34 24.57 18.00
N GLY A 669 -9.91 23.31 18.17
CA GLY A 669 -9.03 22.92 19.27
C GLY A 669 -7.65 23.59 19.19
N ALA A 670 -7.09 23.70 17.99
CA ALA A 670 -5.84 24.42 17.77
C ALA A 670 -5.99 25.92 18.03
N ALA A 671 -7.11 26.53 17.62
CA ALA A 671 -7.41 27.94 17.88
C ALA A 671 -7.47 28.27 19.38
N GLU A 672 -8.06 27.38 20.19
CA GLU A 672 -8.11 27.52 21.65
C GLU A 672 -6.71 27.41 22.26
N CYS A 673 -5.93 26.39 21.87
CA CYS A 673 -4.59 26.16 22.43
C CYS A 673 -3.60 27.27 22.06
N LEU A 674 -3.65 27.74 20.81
CA LEU A 674 -2.70 28.70 20.24
C LEU A 674 -3.17 30.16 20.39
N ASN A 675 -4.40 30.39 20.87
CA ASN A 675 -5.06 31.69 20.91
C ASN A 675 -5.12 32.39 19.53
N ASP A 676 -5.42 31.63 18.47
CA ASP A 676 -5.49 32.14 17.10
C ASP A 676 -6.94 32.34 16.63
N PRO A 677 -7.45 33.58 16.52
CA PRO A 677 -8.81 33.85 16.06
C PRO A 677 -9.04 33.48 14.59
N ARG A 678 -7.99 33.43 13.77
CA ARG A 678 -8.08 33.07 12.35
C ARG A 678 -8.41 31.59 12.17
N LEU A 679 -7.78 30.72 12.95
CA LEU A 679 -8.10 29.29 12.96
C LEU A 679 -9.53 29.05 13.47
N LYS A 680 -9.98 29.83 14.45
CA LYS A 680 -11.37 29.79 14.94
C LYS A 680 -12.37 30.16 13.85
N GLU A 681 -12.10 31.23 13.09
CA GLU A 681 -12.95 31.65 11.98
C GLU A 681 -12.99 30.59 10.87
N ALA A 682 -11.84 30.00 10.53
CA ALA A 682 -11.78 28.91 9.55
C ALA A 682 -12.58 27.67 10.01
N ALA A 683 -12.52 27.33 11.30
CA ALA A 683 -13.31 26.23 11.87
C ALA A 683 -14.82 26.46 11.69
N ALA A 684 -15.29 27.68 11.99
CA ALA A 684 -16.70 28.04 11.86
C ALA A 684 -17.17 27.98 10.39
N VAL A 685 -16.41 28.60 9.47
CA VAL A 685 -16.72 28.56 8.03
C VAL A 685 -16.81 27.13 7.50
N LEU A 686 -15.89 26.25 7.93
CA LEU A 686 -15.88 24.86 7.48
C LEU A 686 -17.02 24.05 8.10
N GLY A 687 -17.35 24.31 9.37
CA GLY A 687 -18.48 23.70 10.04
C GLY A 687 -19.82 24.10 9.44
N ASP A 688 -20.02 25.38 9.09
CA ASP A 688 -21.21 25.85 8.39
C ASP A 688 -21.36 25.22 6.99
N ARG A 689 -20.28 25.18 6.21
CA ARG A 689 -20.25 24.49 4.91
C ARG A 689 -20.62 23.01 5.03
N SER A 690 -20.17 22.35 6.10
CA SER A 690 -20.51 20.96 6.38
C SER A 690 -21.98 20.82 6.78
N ALA A 691 -22.47 21.68 7.68
CA ALA A 691 -23.87 21.69 8.10
C ALA A 691 -24.85 21.87 6.93
N GLU A 692 -24.55 22.79 6.01
CA GLU A 692 -25.35 23.02 4.79
C GLU A 692 -25.45 21.78 3.89
N ARG A 693 -24.36 21.00 3.75
CA ARG A 693 -24.36 19.76 2.96
C ARG A 693 -25.09 18.65 3.69
N LEU A 694 -24.78 18.43 4.97
CA LEU A 694 -25.44 17.43 5.80
C LEU A 694 -26.96 17.64 5.87
N ALA A 695 -27.41 18.91 5.88
CA ALA A 695 -28.83 19.28 5.87
C ALA A 695 -29.59 18.74 4.63
N GLN A 696 -28.89 18.52 3.52
CA GLN A 696 -29.47 18.06 2.25
C GLN A 696 -29.63 16.53 2.20
N ALA A 697 -29.01 15.79 3.12
CA ALA A 697 -29.14 14.33 3.18
C ALA A 697 -30.56 13.93 3.59
N GLU A 698 -31.30 13.28 2.68
CA GLU A 698 -32.64 12.75 2.95
C GLU A 698 -32.60 11.59 3.95
N HIS A 699 -31.63 10.69 3.78
CA HIS A 699 -31.35 9.55 4.65
C HIS A 699 -29.91 9.62 5.16
N PRO A 700 -29.66 10.30 6.30
CA PRO A 700 -28.32 10.45 6.82
C PRO A 700 -27.68 9.12 7.20
N SER A 701 -26.44 8.89 6.78
CA SER A 701 -25.72 7.66 7.13
C SER A 701 -25.41 7.61 8.64
N PRO A 702 -25.67 6.47 9.33
CA PRO A 702 -25.77 6.41 10.79
C PRO A 702 -24.44 6.22 11.55
N ASP A 703 -23.35 5.93 10.84
CA ASP A 703 -22.02 5.67 11.38
C ASP A 703 -21.41 6.90 12.09
N TYR A 704 -20.60 6.69 13.14
CA TYR A 704 -19.97 7.79 13.86
C TYR A 704 -18.71 8.31 13.16
N LEU A 705 -17.86 7.41 12.65
CA LEU A 705 -16.57 7.77 12.07
C LEU A 705 -16.70 8.27 10.64
N THR A 706 -17.46 7.55 9.84
CA THR A 706 -17.60 7.74 8.39
C THR A 706 -18.97 8.30 8.01
N GLY A 707 -19.93 8.30 8.94
CA GLY A 707 -21.31 8.67 8.68
C GLY A 707 -21.64 10.13 8.99
N GLN A 708 -22.74 10.58 8.39
CA GLN A 708 -23.27 11.94 8.50
C GLN A 708 -23.88 12.21 9.88
N VAL A 709 -24.41 11.18 10.55
CA VAL A 709 -24.94 11.30 11.92
C VAL A 709 -23.81 11.61 12.91
N GLY A 710 -22.66 10.93 12.78
CA GLY A 710 -21.46 11.23 13.58
C GLY A 710 -20.94 12.63 13.34
N ALA A 711 -20.88 13.07 12.09
CA ALA A 711 -20.47 14.42 11.73
C ALA A 711 -21.37 15.49 12.35
N ALA A 712 -22.70 15.32 12.25
CA ALA A 712 -23.65 16.23 12.86
C ALA A 712 -23.52 16.27 14.39
N ALA A 713 -23.35 15.11 15.04
CA ALA A 713 -23.15 15.03 16.47
C ALA A 713 -21.87 15.74 16.92
N LEU A 714 -20.75 15.55 16.21
CA LEU A 714 -19.47 16.21 16.51
C LEU A 714 -19.57 17.73 16.39
N LEU A 715 -20.15 18.23 15.31
CA LEU A 715 -20.33 19.67 15.08
C LEU A 715 -21.24 20.31 16.14
N LEU A 716 -22.34 19.64 16.52
CA LEU A 716 -23.24 20.08 17.59
C LEU A 716 -22.55 20.08 18.96
N GLY A 717 -21.77 19.05 19.25
CA GLY A 717 -21.05 18.82 20.52
C GLY A 717 -20.07 19.94 20.86
N TYR A 718 -19.41 20.49 19.85
CA TYR A 718 -18.39 21.52 20.00
C TYR A 718 -18.79 22.90 19.47
N ASP A 719 -20.07 23.08 19.14
CA ASP A 719 -20.65 24.33 18.64
C ASP A 719 -19.88 24.91 17.45
N LEU A 720 -19.66 24.06 16.43
CA LEU A 720 -18.81 24.36 15.29
C LEU A 720 -19.58 24.89 14.06
N ALA A 721 -20.90 25.03 14.16
CA ALA A 721 -21.74 25.57 13.08
C ALA A 721 -22.85 26.45 13.65
N ASP A 722 -23.11 27.57 12.98
CA ASP A 722 -24.15 28.54 13.35
C ASP A 722 -25.56 27.97 13.12
N ASP A 723 -25.76 27.23 12.03
CA ASP A 723 -27.03 26.56 11.73
C ASP A 723 -27.18 25.24 12.51
N ARG A 724 -27.38 25.39 13.82
CA ARG A 724 -27.66 24.26 14.72
C ARG A 724 -28.96 23.53 14.35
N GLU A 725 -29.94 24.24 13.80
CA GLU A 725 -31.23 23.65 13.40
C GLU A 725 -31.06 22.66 12.25
N ALA A 726 -30.21 22.96 11.28
CA ALA A 726 -29.83 22.05 10.20
C ALA A 726 -29.28 20.72 10.74
N LEU A 727 -28.32 20.79 11.66
CA LEU A 727 -27.70 19.60 12.26
C LEU A 727 -28.68 18.79 13.13
N LEU A 728 -29.52 19.47 13.91
CA LEU A 728 -30.59 18.81 14.67
C LEU A 728 -31.61 18.14 13.74
N GLY A 729 -31.86 18.72 12.56
CA GLY A 729 -32.69 18.14 11.51
C GLY A 729 -32.10 16.84 10.93
N VAL A 730 -30.77 16.73 10.84
CA VAL A 730 -30.09 15.47 10.44
C VAL A 730 -30.39 14.37 11.45
N LEU A 731 -30.23 14.64 12.75
CA LEU A 731 -30.55 13.68 13.81
C LEU A 731 -32.04 13.30 13.83
N ASP A 732 -32.93 14.24 13.51
CA ASP A 732 -34.39 14.02 13.48
C ASP A 732 -34.83 13.13 12.31
N ARG A 733 -34.17 13.25 11.14
CA ARG A 733 -34.37 12.35 10.00
C ARG A 733 -33.80 10.95 10.30
N HIS A 734 -32.62 10.87 10.89
CA HIS A 734 -32.06 9.58 11.33
C HIS A 734 -32.98 8.87 12.33
N ALA A 735 -33.53 9.60 13.32
CA ALA A 735 -34.53 9.05 14.24
C ALA A 735 -35.76 8.49 13.50
N GLN A 736 -36.20 9.15 12.42
CA GLN A 736 -37.30 8.69 11.57
C GLN A 736 -36.92 7.43 10.77
N ASP A 737 -35.70 7.37 10.22
CA ASP A 737 -35.19 6.21 9.49
C ASP A 737 -35.10 4.96 10.39
N ILE A 738 -34.69 5.13 11.66
CA ILE A 738 -34.72 4.05 12.65
C ILE A 738 -36.15 3.52 12.88
N ILE A 739 -37.12 4.42 13.05
CA ILE A 739 -38.52 4.03 13.29
C ILE A 739 -39.12 3.32 12.09
N ASP A 740 -38.77 3.77 10.89
CA ASP A 740 -39.26 3.21 9.63
C ASP A 740 -38.48 1.96 9.19
N GLY A 741 -37.40 1.59 9.89
CA GLY A 741 -36.54 0.46 9.56
C GLY A 741 -35.71 0.66 8.29
N ARG A 742 -35.42 1.91 7.90
CA ARG A 742 -34.60 2.26 6.73
C ARG A 742 -33.13 2.36 7.13
N LEU A 743 -32.53 1.22 7.45
CA LEU A 743 -31.18 1.16 8.01
C LEU A 743 -30.30 0.18 7.25
N GLU A 744 -29.02 0.50 7.18
CA GLU A 744 -28.01 -0.40 6.63
C GLU A 744 -27.83 -1.61 7.56
N GLU A 745 -27.88 -2.82 6.98
CA GLU A 745 -27.81 -4.08 7.73
C GLU A 745 -26.48 -4.23 8.47
N GLU A 746 -25.39 -3.76 7.86
CA GLU A 746 -24.05 -3.80 8.45
C GLU A 746 -23.98 -2.99 9.74
N TRP A 747 -24.35 -1.70 9.70
CA TRP A 747 -24.40 -0.84 10.90
C TRP A 747 -25.35 -1.39 11.98
N TRP A 748 -26.53 -1.87 11.57
CA TRP A 748 -27.55 -2.43 12.47
C TRP A 748 -27.12 -3.73 13.17
N SER A 749 -26.04 -4.35 12.69
CA SER A 749 -25.48 -5.57 13.24
C SER A 749 -24.36 -5.33 14.25
N HIS A 750 -23.97 -4.08 14.55
CA HIS A 750 -22.87 -3.75 15.45
C HIS A 750 -23.31 -2.96 16.70
N SER A 751 -22.79 -3.33 17.87
CA SER A 751 -23.15 -2.69 19.16
C SER A 751 -22.30 -1.47 19.54
N GLY A 752 -21.08 -1.38 19.01
CA GLY A 752 -20.10 -0.36 19.37
C GLY A 752 -20.46 1.07 18.99
N PHE A 753 -19.60 2.02 19.35
CA PHE A 753 -19.84 3.44 19.10
C PHE A 753 -19.26 3.93 17.77
N ALA A 754 -18.15 3.36 17.28
CA ALA A 754 -17.57 3.79 16.00
C ALA A 754 -18.49 3.45 14.81
N HIS A 755 -18.83 2.17 14.67
CA HIS A 755 -19.56 1.63 13.52
C HIS A 755 -20.93 1.06 13.85
N GLY A 756 -21.44 1.30 15.07
CA GLY A 756 -22.62 0.63 15.59
C GLY A 756 -23.65 1.56 16.22
N ILE A 757 -24.66 0.95 16.83
CA ILE A 757 -25.85 1.64 17.33
C ILE A 757 -25.60 2.58 18.52
N SER A 758 -24.49 2.40 19.26
CA SER A 758 -24.24 3.17 20.49
C SER A 758 -24.03 4.66 20.24
N ALA A 759 -23.43 5.07 19.12
CA ALA A 759 -23.30 6.49 18.80
C ALA A 759 -24.65 7.17 18.54
N SER A 760 -25.58 6.45 17.90
CA SER A 760 -26.93 6.94 17.68
C SER A 760 -27.73 7.03 18.98
N ILE A 761 -27.58 6.06 19.89
CA ILE A 761 -28.16 6.15 21.23
C ILE A 761 -27.65 7.41 21.92
N PHE A 762 -26.33 7.64 21.93
CA PHE A 762 -25.74 8.83 22.53
C PHE A 762 -26.28 10.13 21.92
N ALA A 763 -26.16 10.29 20.60
CA ALA A 763 -26.50 11.54 19.91
C ALA A 763 -27.98 11.89 20.08
N LEU A 764 -28.86 10.90 19.91
CA LEU A 764 -30.30 11.09 20.07
C LEU A 764 -30.67 11.37 21.52
N SER A 765 -30.05 10.70 22.50
CA SER A 765 -30.27 11.02 23.91
C SER A 765 -29.77 12.42 24.28
N ARG A 766 -28.56 12.80 23.84
CA ARG A 766 -27.93 14.08 24.18
C ARG A 766 -28.69 15.30 23.64
N TRP A 767 -29.24 15.20 22.43
CA TRP A 767 -29.85 16.33 21.72
C TRP A 767 -31.38 16.32 21.71
N ASN A 768 -32.02 15.30 22.29
CA ASN A 768 -33.48 15.09 22.17
C ASN A 768 -34.37 16.30 22.46
N GLN A 769 -34.03 17.11 23.46
CA GLN A 769 -34.86 18.24 23.88
C GLN A 769 -34.75 19.42 22.91
N GLN A 770 -33.68 19.47 22.11
CA GLN A 770 -33.43 20.52 21.12
C GLN A 770 -33.88 20.09 19.72
N MET A 771 -34.06 18.79 19.49
CA MET A 771 -34.53 18.26 18.21
C MET A 771 -35.96 18.69 17.89
N PRO A 772 -36.33 18.80 16.60
CA PRO A 772 -37.69 19.10 16.17
C PRO A 772 -38.78 18.22 16.81
N SER A 773 -38.48 16.95 17.08
CA SER A 773 -39.42 16.02 17.71
C SER A 773 -38.76 15.16 18.80
N SER A 774 -38.80 15.66 20.05
CA SER A 774 -38.29 14.91 21.23
C SER A 774 -38.95 13.53 21.40
N GLU A 775 -40.25 13.40 21.14
CA GLU A 775 -40.96 12.11 21.18
C GLU A 775 -40.41 11.10 20.16
N ARG A 776 -39.96 11.59 19.00
CA ARG A 776 -39.37 10.75 17.95
C ARG A 776 -38.02 10.23 18.40
N ALA A 777 -37.18 11.12 18.94
CA ALA A 777 -35.88 10.75 19.51
C ALA A 777 -36.02 9.70 20.63
N GLN A 778 -37.00 9.86 21.53
CA GLN A 778 -37.27 8.88 22.59
C GLN A 778 -37.72 7.52 22.01
N HIS A 779 -38.60 7.52 21.00
CA HIS A 779 -39.04 6.29 20.34
C HIS A 779 -37.86 5.58 19.67
N SER A 780 -37.06 6.28 18.87
CA SER A 780 -35.89 5.70 18.21
C SER A 780 -34.87 5.16 19.22
N VAL A 781 -34.58 5.89 20.30
CA VAL A 781 -33.68 5.41 21.36
C VAL A 781 -34.21 4.13 22.00
N LYS A 782 -35.52 4.03 22.23
CA LYS A 782 -36.12 2.80 22.74
C LYS A 782 -35.91 1.60 21.79
N ILE A 783 -36.09 1.80 20.48
CA ILE A 783 -35.82 0.75 19.48
C ILE A 783 -34.35 0.33 19.54
N LEU A 784 -33.43 1.29 19.59
CA LEU A 784 -32.00 1.02 19.67
C LEU A 784 -31.61 0.28 20.95
N LEU A 785 -32.21 0.63 22.10
CA LEU A 785 -31.97 -0.06 23.37
C LEU A 785 -32.52 -1.50 23.34
N ASP A 786 -33.69 -1.71 22.74
CA ASP A 786 -34.23 -3.06 22.56
C ASP A 786 -33.31 -3.89 21.64
N ARG A 787 -32.77 -3.27 20.58
CA ARG A 787 -31.76 -3.88 19.71
C ARG A 787 -30.44 -4.16 20.45
N LEU A 788 -29.98 -3.24 21.29
CA LEU A 788 -28.76 -3.42 22.10
C LEU A 788 -28.84 -4.63 23.03
N ARG A 789 -30.03 -4.97 23.53
CA ARG A 789 -30.24 -6.18 24.36
C ARG A 789 -30.03 -7.48 23.59
N GLU A 790 -30.17 -7.48 22.26
CA GLU A 790 -29.92 -8.67 21.44
C GLU A 790 -28.42 -9.02 21.38
N PHE A 791 -27.54 -8.06 21.66
CA PHE A 791 -26.10 -8.30 21.78
C PHE A 791 -25.69 -8.81 23.17
N ASP A 792 -26.59 -8.76 24.15
CA ASP A 792 -26.29 -9.17 25.52
C ASP A 792 -26.47 -10.68 25.69
N ASN A 793 -25.36 -11.37 25.96
CA ASN A 793 -25.36 -12.82 26.22
C ASN A 793 -25.48 -13.18 27.71
N GLY A 794 -25.68 -12.19 28.58
CA GLY A 794 -25.78 -12.33 30.03
C GLY A 794 -24.47 -12.16 30.78
N GLU A 795 -23.32 -12.20 30.09
CA GLU A 795 -22.00 -11.91 30.66
C GLU A 795 -21.49 -10.53 30.22
N SER A 796 -21.61 -10.19 28.94
CA SER A 796 -21.26 -8.88 28.37
C SER A 796 -22.00 -8.68 27.03
N TRP A 797 -21.73 -7.57 26.35
CA TRP A 797 -22.26 -7.30 25.01
C TRP A 797 -21.29 -7.78 23.93
N GLU A 798 -21.81 -8.52 22.97
CA GLU A 798 -21.08 -8.91 21.77
C GLU A 798 -20.96 -7.72 20.83
N SER A 799 -19.84 -7.65 20.10
CA SER A 799 -19.64 -6.60 19.08
C SER A 799 -20.57 -6.76 17.88
N GLN A 800 -21.05 -7.99 17.61
CA GLN A 800 -21.88 -8.33 16.47
C GLN A 800 -22.93 -9.41 16.80
N ILE A 801 -24.13 -9.35 16.21
CA ILE A 801 -25.29 -10.22 16.55
C ILE A 801 -25.11 -11.68 16.12
N SER A 802 -24.24 -11.97 15.15
CA SER A 802 -24.02 -13.32 14.61
C SER A 802 -23.41 -14.30 15.63
N GLY A 803 -23.01 -13.85 16.82
CA GLY A 803 -22.23 -14.65 17.77
C GLY A 803 -20.77 -14.83 17.37
N GLN A 804 -20.36 -14.25 16.23
CA GLN A 804 -18.98 -14.28 15.72
C GLN A 804 -18.16 -13.06 16.18
N GLY A 805 -18.78 -12.11 16.89
CA GLY A 805 -18.10 -10.90 17.38
C GLY A 805 -17.20 -11.15 18.59
N SER A 806 -16.06 -10.45 18.66
CA SER A 806 -15.23 -10.43 19.85
C SER A 806 -15.89 -9.66 21.00
N ARG A 807 -15.67 -10.11 22.24
CA ARG A 807 -15.99 -9.34 23.46
C ARG A 807 -14.82 -8.42 23.75
N ASN A 808 -15.01 -7.11 23.57
CA ASN A 808 -13.96 -6.12 23.84
C ASN A 808 -14.48 -5.02 24.75
N GLY A 809 -13.60 -4.50 25.62
CA GLY A 809 -13.95 -3.39 26.51
C GLY A 809 -13.74 -2.00 25.91
N VAL A 810 -13.29 -1.89 24.66
CA VAL A 810 -12.93 -0.61 24.01
C VAL A 810 -14.14 0.09 23.40
N TRP A 811 -14.01 1.34 22.94
CA TRP A 811 -15.18 2.12 22.52
C TRP A 811 -15.68 1.87 21.11
N CYS A 812 -14.77 1.59 20.16
CA CYS A 812 -15.14 1.39 18.76
C CYS A 812 -16.14 0.23 18.58
N HIS A 813 -15.91 -0.90 19.26
CA HIS A 813 -16.70 -2.15 19.15
C HIS A 813 -17.01 -2.79 20.51
N GLY A 814 -17.19 -2.02 21.58
CA GLY A 814 -17.25 -2.61 22.92
C GLY A 814 -17.86 -1.76 24.02
N THR A 815 -17.68 -2.23 25.26
CA THR A 815 -18.44 -1.77 26.43
C THR A 815 -18.13 -0.33 26.85
N ALA A 816 -16.97 0.24 26.53
CA ALA A 816 -16.72 1.66 26.75
C ALA A 816 -17.69 2.53 25.93
N GLY A 817 -17.88 2.22 24.64
CA GLY A 817 -18.80 2.97 23.77
C GLY A 817 -20.26 2.79 24.21
N ILE A 818 -20.61 1.58 24.62
CA ILE A 818 -21.94 1.29 25.20
C ILE A 818 -22.15 2.05 26.50
N SER A 819 -21.14 2.12 27.38
CA SER A 819 -21.22 2.86 28.64
C SER A 819 -21.45 4.35 28.42
N LEU A 820 -20.82 4.95 27.41
CA LEU A 820 -21.03 6.34 27.03
C LEU A 820 -22.48 6.57 26.60
N ALA A 821 -23.00 5.69 25.75
CA ALA A 821 -24.39 5.72 25.29
C ALA A 821 -25.41 5.56 26.42
N LEU A 822 -25.20 4.57 27.31
CA LEU A 822 -26.09 4.32 28.44
C LEU A 822 -26.01 5.44 29.49
N ALA A 823 -24.85 6.06 29.68
CA ALA A 823 -24.70 7.22 30.55
C ALA A 823 -25.48 8.42 29.99
N ALA A 824 -25.44 8.65 28.67
CA ALA A 824 -26.27 9.66 28.03
C ALA A 824 -27.78 9.41 28.24
N VAL A 825 -28.23 8.17 28.08
CA VAL A 825 -29.63 7.79 28.40
C VAL A 825 -29.93 8.07 29.87
N GLN A 826 -29.04 7.70 30.79
CA GLN A 826 -29.25 7.90 32.22
C GLN A 826 -29.36 9.38 32.62
N VAL A 827 -28.67 10.28 31.89
CA VAL A 827 -28.70 11.72 32.14
C VAL A 827 -29.94 12.38 31.52
N TRP A 828 -30.27 12.05 30.27
CA TRP A 828 -31.29 12.80 29.50
C TRP A 828 -32.61 12.06 29.28
N MET A 829 -32.66 10.75 29.46
CA MET A 829 -33.84 9.87 29.29
C MET A 829 -33.85 8.71 30.32
N PRO A 830 -33.75 8.99 31.64
CA PRO A 830 -33.52 7.97 32.67
C PRO A 830 -34.61 6.89 32.73
N GLU A 831 -35.79 7.13 32.18
CA GLU A 831 -36.90 6.18 32.12
C GLU A 831 -36.72 5.05 31.09
N LEU A 832 -35.80 5.19 30.12
CA LEU A 832 -35.66 4.24 29.00
C LEU A 832 -34.67 3.10 29.25
N SER A 833 -33.72 3.26 30.18
CA SER A 833 -32.70 2.25 30.46
C SER A 833 -32.58 1.92 31.94
N ALA A 834 -32.19 0.68 32.25
CA ALA A 834 -31.93 0.25 33.60
C ALA A 834 -30.53 0.69 34.04
N ARG A 835 -30.43 1.33 35.21
CA ARG A 835 -29.14 1.71 35.80
C ARG A 835 -28.15 0.55 35.92
N ALA A 836 -28.64 -0.67 36.14
CA ALA A 836 -27.81 -1.87 36.24
C ALA A 836 -27.03 -2.18 34.93
N ASP A 837 -27.56 -1.83 33.77
CA ASP A 837 -26.87 -2.03 32.49
C ASP A 837 -25.72 -1.03 32.33
N LEU A 838 -25.91 0.23 32.75
CA LEU A 838 -24.82 1.22 32.79
C LEU A 838 -23.72 0.77 33.75
N GLU A 839 -24.08 0.34 34.96
CA GLU A 839 -23.10 -0.13 35.96
C GLU A 839 -22.28 -1.32 35.44
N ARG A 840 -22.93 -2.28 34.76
CA ARG A 840 -22.26 -3.41 34.10
C ARG A 840 -21.34 -2.93 32.97
N ALA A 841 -21.83 -2.08 32.08
CA ALA A 841 -21.04 -1.56 30.95
C ALA A 841 -19.78 -0.81 31.41
N VAL A 842 -19.90 0.05 32.44
CA VAL A 842 -18.77 0.77 33.05
C VAL A 842 -17.76 -0.19 33.68
N HIS A 843 -18.24 -1.22 34.38
CA HIS A 843 -17.38 -2.22 34.98
C HIS A 843 -16.52 -2.95 33.93
N HIS A 844 -17.15 -3.45 32.87
CA HIS A 844 -16.43 -4.12 31.78
C HIS A 844 -15.52 -3.16 31.00
N ALA A 845 -15.96 -1.92 30.75
CA ALA A 845 -15.12 -0.92 30.09
C ALA A 845 -13.82 -0.67 30.87
N LEU A 846 -13.90 -0.54 32.20
CA LEU A 846 -12.71 -0.38 33.03
C LEU A 846 -11.81 -1.62 33.00
N HIS A 847 -12.37 -2.82 33.21
CA HIS A 847 -11.57 -4.04 33.44
C HIS A 847 -11.14 -4.78 32.16
N GLU A 848 -11.85 -4.59 31.05
CA GLU A 848 -11.57 -5.24 29.77
C GLU A 848 -11.14 -4.25 28.69
N GLY A 849 -11.34 -2.95 28.90
CA GLY A 849 -10.99 -1.87 27.98
C GLY A 849 -9.69 -1.15 28.32
N THR A 850 -9.06 -1.50 29.45
CA THR A 850 -7.74 -0.99 29.87
C THR A 850 -6.73 -2.13 30.06
N GLY A 851 -5.44 -1.82 30.02
CA GLY A 851 -4.35 -2.80 30.06
C GLY A 851 -4.04 -3.44 28.70
N ARG A 852 -4.61 -2.92 27.60
CA ARG A 852 -4.51 -3.52 26.25
C ARG A 852 -3.43 -2.88 25.41
N ASN A 853 -3.55 -1.60 25.12
CA ASN A 853 -2.60 -0.81 24.33
C ASN A 853 -2.90 0.68 24.54
N LEU A 854 -2.01 1.57 24.10
CA LEU A 854 -2.13 3.01 24.40
C LEU A 854 -2.97 3.79 23.37
N THR A 855 -3.64 3.14 22.43
CA THR A 855 -4.36 3.84 21.35
C THR A 855 -5.65 4.50 21.83
N TYR A 856 -6.14 5.48 21.07
CA TYR A 856 -7.44 6.11 21.32
C TYR A 856 -8.60 5.27 20.77
N CYS A 857 -8.50 4.74 19.55
CA CYS A 857 -9.60 4.03 18.89
C CYS A 857 -9.98 2.72 19.61
N HIS A 858 -8.98 1.92 19.99
CA HIS A 858 -9.19 0.59 20.56
C HIS A 858 -8.16 0.28 21.65
N GLY A 859 -7.93 1.26 22.50
CA GLY A 859 -6.97 1.17 23.59
C GLY A 859 -7.37 1.99 24.80
N ASP A 860 -6.45 2.00 25.76
CA ASP A 860 -6.61 2.51 27.09
C ASP A 860 -6.94 4.01 27.13
N MET A 861 -6.33 4.81 26.25
CA MET A 861 -6.48 6.28 26.29
C MET A 861 -7.92 6.70 25.96
N GLY A 862 -8.50 6.12 24.90
CA GLY A 862 -9.89 6.44 24.54
C GLY A 862 -10.90 5.86 25.53
N THR A 863 -10.63 4.66 26.07
CA THR A 863 -11.45 4.08 27.15
C THR A 863 -11.48 5.00 28.37
N LEU A 864 -10.32 5.54 28.78
CA LEU A 864 -10.22 6.42 29.95
C LEU A 864 -10.92 7.76 29.75
N ASP A 865 -10.79 8.38 28.57
CA ASP A 865 -11.52 9.60 28.23
C ASP A 865 -13.04 9.41 28.36
N ILE A 866 -13.56 8.29 27.87
CA ILE A 866 -14.99 7.96 27.99
C ILE A 866 -15.38 7.75 29.45
N LEU A 867 -14.60 6.98 30.21
CA LEU A 867 -14.89 6.73 31.61
C LEU A 867 -14.85 8.01 32.44
N GLU A 868 -13.94 8.94 32.14
CA GLU A 868 -13.89 10.27 32.74
C GLU A 868 -15.19 11.04 32.49
N TRP A 869 -15.66 11.08 31.25
CA TRP A 869 -16.93 11.71 30.92
C TRP A 869 -18.09 11.06 31.68
N VAL A 870 -18.15 9.72 31.73
CA VAL A 870 -19.21 8.98 32.39
C VAL A 870 -19.27 9.28 33.90
N VAL A 871 -18.13 9.26 34.60
CA VAL A 871 -18.11 9.50 36.07
C VAL A 871 -18.26 10.97 36.45
N ASN A 872 -18.08 11.89 35.51
CA ASN A 872 -18.39 13.31 35.70
C ASN A 872 -19.90 13.58 35.58
N HIS A 873 -20.61 12.83 34.73
CA HIS A 873 -22.06 12.99 34.53
C HIS A 873 -22.90 12.09 35.44
N VAL A 874 -22.38 10.92 35.84
CA VAL A 874 -23.04 9.95 36.73
C VAL A 874 -22.08 9.60 37.88
N PRO A 875 -21.92 10.51 38.87
CA PRO A 875 -20.82 10.45 39.84
C PRO A 875 -20.95 9.37 40.93
N ASP A 876 -22.11 8.74 41.04
CA ASP A 876 -22.48 7.76 42.07
C ASP A 876 -22.43 6.30 41.57
N LEU A 877 -21.72 6.03 40.47
CA LEU A 877 -21.46 4.68 39.96
C LEU A 877 -20.52 3.89 40.90
N PRO A 878 -20.69 2.56 41.02
CA PRO A 878 -19.87 1.73 41.92
C PRO A 878 -18.35 1.82 41.68
N ASP A 879 -17.91 1.89 40.42
CA ASP A 879 -16.50 1.99 40.05
C ASP A 879 -15.99 3.45 39.92
N ALA A 880 -16.82 4.47 40.23
CA ALA A 880 -16.48 5.88 39.97
C ALA A 880 -15.20 6.34 40.69
N ASP A 881 -15.05 6.04 41.98
CA ASP A 881 -13.86 6.43 42.75
C ASP A 881 -12.60 5.74 42.24
N LYS A 882 -12.74 4.48 41.79
CA LYS A 882 -11.64 3.74 41.18
C LYS A 882 -11.24 4.33 39.84
N ILE A 883 -12.20 4.70 38.99
CA ILE A 883 -11.94 5.37 37.71
C ILE A 883 -11.20 6.70 37.94
N ARG A 884 -11.66 7.52 38.89
CA ARG A 884 -10.98 8.77 39.24
C ARG A 884 -9.54 8.53 39.72
N ASP A 885 -9.32 7.51 40.54
CA ASP A 885 -7.96 7.11 40.97
C ASP A 885 -7.10 6.65 39.78
N VAL A 886 -7.64 5.90 38.82
CA VAL A 886 -6.91 5.49 37.61
C VAL A 886 -6.53 6.68 36.73
N LEU A 887 -7.46 7.62 36.52
CA LEU A 887 -7.20 8.85 35.76
C LEU A 887 -6.12 9.70 36.45
N GLU A 888 -6.18 9.82 37.77
CA GLU A 888 -5.24 10.63 38.53
C GLU A 888 -3.88 9.95 38.70
N ASN A 889 -3.83 8.65 38.96
CA ASN A 889 -2.65 7.92 39.48
C ASN A 889 -2.16 6.75 38.61
N GLY A 890 -2.90 6.37 37.57
CA GLY A 890 -2.52 5.31 36.61
C GLY A 890 -1.44 5.74 35.63
N TYR A 891 -0.93 4.80 34.84
CA TYR A 891 0.01 4.97 33.73
C TYR A 891 1.26 5.76 34.07
N SER A 892 2.32 5.04 34.44
CA SER A 892 3.63 5.64 34.69
C SER A 892 4.29 6.11 33.39
N THR A 893 5.08 7.19 33.48
CA THR A 893 5.87 7.69 32.34
C THR A 893 6.86 6.64 31.81
N SER A 894 7.36 5.76 32.68
CA SER A 894 8.23 4.65 32.27
C SER A 894 7.50 3.58 31.47
N LEU A 895 6.23 3.26 31.80
CA LEU A 895 5.40 2.35 31.01
C LEU A 895 5.13 2.95 29.62
N LEU A 896 4.66 4.20 29.58
CA LEU A 896 4.38 4.90 28.33
C LEU A 896 5.63 4.97 27.44
N GLN A 897 6.76 5.37 28.01
CA GLN A 897 8.02 5.44 27.29
C GLN A 897 8.47 4.08 26.76
N LYS A 898 8.42 3.03 27.59
CA LYS A 898 8.81 1.68 27.17
C LYS A 898 7.98 1.22 25.97
N THR A 899 6.67 1.46 25.99
CA THR A 899 5.77 1.06 24.90
C THR A 899 6.00 1.88 23.62
N LEU A 900 6.23 3.19 23.74
CA LEU A 900 6.48 4.03 22.56
C LEU A 900 7.90 3.86 21.98
N ASP A 901 8.87 3.40 22.79
CA ASP A 901 10.23 3.08 22.32
C ASP A 901 10.33 1.65 21.72
N ASP A 902 9.33 0.77 21.94
CA ASP A 902 9.29 -0.60 21.42
C ASP A 902 8.76 -0.66 19.98
N LYS A 903 9.66 -0.91 19.02
CA LYS A 903 9.33 -0.98 17.58
C LYS A 903 8.59 -2.26 17.17
N SER A 904 8.53 -3.27 18.03
CA SER A 904 7.73 -4.47 17.80
C SER A 904 6.22 -4.23 18.02
N VAL A 905 5.87 -3.05 18.55
CA VAL A 905 4.51 -2.58 18.72
C VAL A 905 4.16 -1.65 17.56
N ARG A 906 3.33 -2.08 16.60
CA ARG A 906 2.99 -1.26 15.42
C ARG A 906 2.48 0.16 15.75
N TYR A 907 1.78 0.31 16.88
CA TYR A 907 1.24 1.59 17.36
C TYR A 907 2.32 2.62 17.70
N SER A 908 3.55 2.19 18.01
CA SER A 908 4.69 3.09 18.26
C SER A 908 5.29 3.67 16.98
N LEU A 909 5.01 3.06 15.84
CA LEU A 909 5.60 3.41 14.54
C LEU A 909 4.81 4.52 13.80
N THR A 910 3.59 4.82 14.23
CA THR A 910 2.73 5.84 13.60
C THR A 910 2.47 7.03 14.52
N PRO A 911 2.49 8.28 14.01
CA PRO A 911 2.12 9.45 14.79
C PRO A 911 0.62 9.70 14.80
N SER A 912 -0.22 8.86 14.18
CA SER A 912 -1.69 8.99 14.16
C SER A 912 -2.29 9.30 15.55
N TYR A 913 -3.38 10.09 15.58
CA TYR A 913 -4.10 10.40 16.81
C TYR A 913 -4.82 9.17 17.36
N MET A 914 -5.56 8.48 16.50
CA MET A 914 -6.44 7.38 16.91
C MET A 914 -5.66 6.12 17.26
N VAL A 915 -4.55 5.85 16.60
CA VAL A 915 -3.83 4.57 16.73
C VAL A 915 -2.34 4.71 17.03
N GLY A 916 -1.86 5.93 17.28
CA GLY A 916 -0.44 6.25 17.34
C GLY A 916 0.00 7.11 18.52
N THR A 917 1.20 7.67 18.39
CA THR A 917 1.90 8.38 19.47
C THR A 917 1.29 9.75 19.79
N SER A 918 0.64 10.43 18.84
CA SER A 918 0.07 11.75 19.11
C SER A 918 -1.16 11.71 20.00
N GLY A 919 -1.94 10.62 19.98
CA GLY A 919 -3.00 10.41 20.95
C GLY A 919 -2.46 10.35 22.38
N VAL A 920 -1.38 9.59 22.60
CA VAL A 920 -0.71 9.51 23.92
C VAL A 920 -0.21 10.89 24.37
N LEU A 921 0.36 11.68 23.47
CA LEU A 921 0.77 13.06 23.76
C LEU A 921 -0.44 13.94 24.13
N SER A 922 -1.54 13.84 23.39
CA SER A 922 -2.79 14.56 23.68
C SER A 922 -3.29 14.25 25.09
N TRP A 923 -3.36 12.97 25.45
CA TRP A 923 -3.77 12.53 26.79
C TRP A 923 -2.83 13.06 27.89
N LEU A 924 -1.52 12.99 27.68
CA LEU A 924 -0.53 13.49 28.64
C LEU A 924 -0.63 15.00 28.84
N THR A 925 -0.73 15.78 27.77
CA THR A 925 -0.83 17.25 27.85
C THR A 925 -2.09 17.69 28.59
N ARG A 926 -3.22 16.96 28.43
CA ARG A 926 -4.45 17.17 29.19
C ARG A 926 -4.25 16.86 30.67
N ARG A 927 -3.64 15.71 30.99
CA ARG A 927 -3.34 15.30 32.36
C ARG A 927 -2.42 16.26 33.11
N ILE A 928 -1.44 16.85 32.41
CA ILE A 928 -0.50 17.84 32.97
C ILE A 928 -1.19 19.19 33.19
N GLY A 929 -1.90 19.69 32.18
CA GLY A 929 -2.50 21.02 32.20
C GLY A 929 -3.79 21.11 33.02
N GLY A 930 -4.43 19.98 33.32
CA GLY A 930 -5.77 19.96 33.91
C GLY A 930 -6.81 20.63 33.00
N THR A 931 -6.58 20.55 31.68
CA THR A 931 -7.47 21.15 30.68
C THR A 931 -8.75 20.33 30.53
N ARG A 932 -9.81 20.96 29.99
CA ARG A 932 -11.09 20.29 29.75
C ARG A 932 -10.92 19.07 28.83
N LEU A 933 -11.87 18.14 28.91
CA LEU A 933 -11.91 16.98 28.03
C LEU A 933 -12.30 17.42 26.62
N TYR A 934 -11.29 17.58 25.76
CA TYR A 934 -11.43 17.93 24.35
C TYR A 934 -10.98 16.75 23.49
N THR A 935 -11.95 15.93 23.07
CA THR A 935 -11.68 14.66 22.41
C THR A 935 -12.71 14.37 21.31
N PRO A 936 -12.29 13.92 20.12
CA PRO A 936 -13.20 13.68 19.01
C PRO A 936 -14.01 12.39 19.16
N ILE A 937 -13.78 11.56 20.19
CA ILE A 937 -14.57 10.34 20.44
C ILE A 937 -15.81 10.60 21.31
N ILE A 938 -15.92 11.81 21.89
CA ILE A 938 -17.06 12.24 22.70
C ILE A 938 -17.62 13.51 22.08
N PRO A 939 -18.76 13.44 21.38
CA PRO A 939 -19.37 14.60 20.72
C PRO A 939 -20.15 15.48 21.72
N ASP A 940 -19.46 15.95 22.76
CA ASP A 940 -20.00 16.85 23.80
C ASP A 940 -18.84 17.59 24.50
N SER A 941 -18.83 18.92 24.49
CA SER A 941 -17.71 19.75 24.95
C SER A 941 -17.46 19.77 26.47
N THR A 942 -18.19 18.97 27.25
CA THR A 942 -18.16 18.88 28.72
C THR A 942 -18.41 20.17 29.50
N GLU A 943 -18.86 21.25 28.85
CA GLU A 943 -19.40 22.43 29.54
C GLU A 943 -20.90 22.22 29.80
N ALA A 944 -21.21 21.44 30.84
CA ALA A 944 -22.54 21.42 31.47
C ALA A 944 -22.49 22.17 32.81
#